data_AF-Q482B8-F1
#
_entry.id   AF-Q482B8-F1
#
_cell.length_a   1.000
_cell.length_b   1.000
_cell.length_c   1.000
_cell.angle_alpha   90.00
_cell.angle_beta   90.00
_cell.angle_gamma   90.00
#
_symmetry.space_group_name_H-M   'P 1'
#
loop_
_entity.id
_entity.type
_entity.pdbx_description
1 polymer ?
#
loop_
_entity_poly.entity_id
_entity_poly.type
_entity_poly.pdbx_seq_one_letter_code
_entity_poly.pdbx_strand_id
1 'polypeptide(L)'
;MKNKLAITKLSNNVFLLLCTALTFTPIANAAEVIELTIAEPSALKPDFIGYNANMMSAMSTNPWDRTELTQLYKNTGTSIIRYPGGTIANNFDWPTGNQIKINSSGEESLGSYDYKISNFKTGYQNAGFEPIFVVNLLTRDLQHTLDGLADATAKSLPINRIELGNEFFLKDEAYVDMFPSGQDYVSKADIWTDAIKAIYPHVEIAYVSTMKKDPRSLEWNEKISQCTKCDAIIIHTYTRSELNPVLPADKSTSYFGTNEEQNQQWQQFITNSGVDIMLAQPFEAWHGYTSLNNLPSDKKIWITEFNMKDGTGPTRNTWAHALFNANQLQSFLTDGRVEIALLHNLITGAKSGSHYLGNTFSGLTIDHGQGDLSSQKYSLSAGGIAMRAFGSVLKGMDTIAKINLSDTPTVSPTGYADYDAIYGWQGSNSANEEQRYLLINTSSVSYTVNTENLTTSNKSVRQYWTKPQTFIHSEEVLSGGMVNSLPTLLKLPAYSITVIGETAIELPSNYQQTLTLTATDDHFTKEANPNGKGQPTASQININNSEGDQSRPHIKFNTNQVKGSIESVTLKVYSESVTDTVSAHKINNEWDEYELTWNTMPTLGEFINSASADKNAWLEINVTASLLKSDSLLSFALTNSLTSLNKFSSKEGNKAPELIITTSNAVINVADTNITKDDANILQYYSNSLADAVSDDDNDKLSFYKTSGPSWLMLWSNGKIEGTPTADDIGENTFAIKVSDNTGQASATTALNLTINVISDAPTNAAPVWNNIQNILQQATENISYNSNILALATDADNDALIFAKVSGPDWLSLSDAGEVTGTATNSDIGENNVIVSVTDGTNNSNEFINNELIITVTAEIAVEPINNAPTWSNENIALELATQEQAYTNNIMTFTNDLDGDILVFAKVSGPQWLTLSEAGDITGTPSGNDIGENIFILSVTDSDSDTAQVINNTFTIIVSTKPEPEPTPKTEEDNSEGGSISFSLLLLCFLRVFTMRNKF
;
A
#
# COMPACT_ATOMS: atom_id res chain seq x y z
N MET A 1 -21.43 -31.51 -62.11
CA MET A 1 -20.43 -32.12 -63.01
C MET A 1 -19.33 -31.09 -63.21
N LYS A 2 -18.22 -31.24 -62.47
CA LYS A 2 -16.93 -31.72 -62.97
C LYS A 2 -16.15 -30.69 -63.81
N ASN A 3 -14.99 -30.35 -63.22
CA ASN A 3 -13.68 -30.09 -63.84
C ASN A 3 -13.32 -28.65 -64.18
N LYS A 4 -12.10 -28.15 -63.90
CA LYS A 4 -10.94 -28.54 -63.07
C LYS A 4 -9.95 -27.36 -63.30
N LEU A 5 -9.57 -26.63 -62.26
CA LEU A 5 -8.27 -26.70 -61.57
C LEU A 5 -7.03 -26.25 -62.37
N ALA A 6 -6.61 -25.00 -62.07
CA ALA A 6 -5.29 -24.54 -61.58
C ALA A 6 -3.98 -24.86 -62.33
N ILE A 7 -3.07 -23.86 -62.41
CA ILE A 7 -1.82 -23.79 -61.60
C ILE A 7 -0.90 -22.60 -62.03
N THR A 8 -0.54 -21.75 -61.05
CA THR A 8 0.64 -20.83 -60.90
C THR A 8 0.87 -19.67 -61.91
N LYS A 9 1.48 -18.51 -61.57
CA LYS A 9 2.41 -18.11 -60.48
C LYS A 9 2.45 -16.56 -60.36
N LEU A 10 2.85 -16.10 -59.17
CA LEU A 10 3.03 -14.73 -58.67
C LEU A 10 3.74 -13.72 -59.61
N SER A 11 3.33 -12.44 -59.57
CA SER A 11 4.06 -11.35 -58.87
C SER A 11 3.39 -9.99 -59.07
N ASN A 12 3.10 -9.31 -57.95
CA ASN A 12 2.65 -7.93 -57.86
C ASN A 12 3.84 -6.97 -57.96
N ASN A 13 3.68 -5.86 -58.68
CA ASN A 13 3.98 -4.51 -58.17
C ASN A 13 3.54 -3.41 -59.16
N VAL A 14 3.34 -2.22 -58.59
CA VAL A 14 3.21 -0.87 -59.21
C VAL A 14 1.78 -0.41 -59.57
N PHE A 15 1.14 0.37 -58.69
CA PHE A 15 0.98 1.83 -58.82
C PHE A 15 0.11 2.41 -57.68
N LEU A 16 0.71 3.31 -56.90
CA LEU A 16 0.10 4.18 -55.90
C LEU A 16 0.36 5.62 -56.37
N LEU A 17 -0.66 6.46 -56.57
CA LEU A 17 -0.63 7.92 -56.30
C LEU A 17 -1.99 8.59 -56.57
N LEU A 18 -2.43 9.38 -55.58
CA LEU A 18 -3.45 10.46 -55.54
C LEU A 18 -4.93 10.14 -55.81
N CYS A 19 -5.69 10.12 -54.72
CA CYS A 19 -6.86 10.99 -54.55
C CYS A 19 -7.09 11.25 -53.05
N THR A 20 -6.77 12.46 -52.58
CA THR A 20 -7.14 12.97 -51.25
C THR A 20 -8.40 13.82 -51.32
N ALA A 21 -9.11 13.82 -50.20
CA ALA A 21 -10.07 14.79 -49.70
C ALA A 21 -11.54 14.61 -50.12
N LEU A 22 -12.25 13.80 -49.33
CA LEU A 22 -13.44 14.21 -48.56
C LEU A 22 -13.94 13.00 -47.77
N THR A 23 -13.37 12.77 -46.59
CA THR A 23 -13.97 11.90 -45.58
C THR A 23 -14.07 12.70 -44.30
N PHE A 24 -15.29 12.82 -43.81
CA PHE A 24 -15.64 13.27 -42.46
C PHE A 24 -14.60 12.77 -41.46
N THR A 25 -14.06 13.66 -40.65
CA THR A 25 -13.43 13.29 -39.37
C THR A 25 -14.53 12.76 -38.46
N PRO A 26 -14.55 11.48 -38.05
CA PRO A 26 -15.27 11.12 -36.85
C PRO A 26 -14.40 11.61 -35.68
N ILE A 27 -14.87 12.63 -34.98
CA ILE A 27 -14.44 12.82 -33.59
C ILE A 27 -15.09 11.65 -32.84
N ALA A 28 -14.29 10.66 -32.47
CA ALA A 28 -14.72 9.55 -31.65
C ALA A 28 -13.87 9.58 -30.38
N ASN A 29 -14.38 10.25 -29.34
CA ASN A 29 -13.90 10.10 -27.97
C ASN A 29 -14.40 8.76 -27.44
N ALA A 30 -13.68 7.69 -27.76
CA ALA A 30 -13.61 6.51 -26.92
C ALA A 30 -12.33 6.64 -26.09
N ALA A 31 -12.35 6.26 -24.80
CA ALA A 31 -11.12 6.14 -24.02
C ALA A 31 -10.07 5.39 -24.85
N GLU A 32 -8.86 5.95 -24.98
CA GLU A 32 -7.82 5.39 -25.86
C GLU A 32 -7.57 3.93 -25.49
N VAL A 33 -8.00 3.02 -26.37
CA VAL A 33 -7.84 1.58 -26.18
C VAL A 33 -6.44 1.21 -26.62
N ILE A 34 -5.68 0.61 -25.71
CA ILE A 34 -4.31 0.19 -25.96
C ILE A 34 -4.31 -1.18 -26.62
N GLU A 35 -3.78 -1.24 -27.83
CA GLU A 35 -3.67 -2.46 -28.62
C GLU A 35 -2.44 -3.28 -28.22
N LEU A 36 -2.61 -4.60 -28.21
CA LEU A 36 -1.58 -5.55 -27.81
C LEU A 36 -1.01 -6.29 -29.03
N THR A 37 0.31 -6.32 -29.14
CA THR A 37 1.03 -7.23 -30.04
C THR A 37 2.14 -7.96 -29.30
N ILE A 38 2.44 -9.18 -29.73
CA ILE A 38 3.46 -10.02 -29.10
C ILE A 38 4.78 -9.85 -29.86
N ALA A 39 5.86 -9.51 -29.14
CA ALA A 39 7.20 -9.45 -29.71
C ALA A 39 7.72 -10.85 -30.09
N GLU A 40 8.83 -10.91 -30.81
CA GLU A 40 9.50 -12.18 -31.10
C GLU A 40 9.92 -12.89 -29.80
N PRO A 41 9.53 -14.16 -29.58
CA PRO A 41 9.89 -14.88 -28.36
C PRO A 41 11.39 -15.17 -28.25
N SER A 42 11.90 -15.10 -27.02
CA SER A 42 13.24 -15.56 -26.64
C SER A 42 13.17 -16.80 -25.76
N ALA A 43 14.30 -17.49 -25.61
CA ALA A 43 14.39 -18.69 -24.77
C ALA A 43 14.25 -18.34 -23.29
N LEU A 44 13.50 -19.16 -22.55
CA LEU A 44 13.33 -19.06 -21.10
C LEU A 44 13.68 -20.39 -20.44
N LYS A 45 14.32 -20.35 -19.28
CA LYS A 45 14.48 -21.54 -18.44
C LYS A 45 13.14 -21.86 -17.74
N PRO A 46 12.62 -23.11 -17.84
CA PRO A 46 11.34 -23.49 -17.23
C PRO A 46 11.23 -23.26 -15.72
N ASP A 47 12.37 -23.10 -15.05
CA ASP A 47 12.46 -22.84 -13.62
C ASP A 47 13.07 -21.48 -13.28
N PHE A 48 12.94 -20.48 -14.16
CA PHE A 48 13.55 -19.15 -14.04
C PHE A 48 13.43 -18.46 -12.65
N ILE A 49 12.32 -18.60 -11.93
CA ILE A 49 12.14 -17.95 -10.61
C ILE A 49 12.01 -18.93 -9.43
N GLY A 50 12.44 -18.45 -8.27
CA GLY A 50 12.35 -19.19 -7.01
C GLY A 50 12.71 -18.34 -5.81
N TYR A 51 13.24 -18.99 -4.78
CA TYR A 51 13.57 -18.32 -3.53
C TYR A 51 14.95 -18.70 -3.00
N ASN A 52 15.60 -17.71 -2.39
CA ASN A 52 16.65 -18.00 -1.43
C ASN A 52 16.01 -18.61 -0.17
N ALA A 53 16.54 -19.74 0.29
CA ALA A 53 15.94 -20.50 1.39
C ALA A 53 16.89 -20.62 2.58
N ASN A 54 17.24 -19.46 3.14
CA ASN A 54 17.80 -19.36 4.49
C ASN A 54 16.70 -19.65 5.55
N MET A 55 16.14 -20.85 5.51
CA MET A 55 15.00 -21.24 6.38
C MET A 55 15.46 -21.44 7.83
N MET A 56 16.74 -21.76 8.03
CA MET A 56 17.31 -22.04 9.36
C MET A 56 17.20 -20.86 10.31
N SER A 57 17.32 -19.62 9.82
CA SER A 57 17.23 -18.43 10.67
C SER A 57 15.86 -18.23 11.30
N ALA A 58 14.81 -18.84 10.74
CA ALA A 58 13.42 -18.59 11.13
C ALA A 58 12.69 -19.83 11.66
N MET A 59 13.13 -21.01 11.23
CA MET A 59 12.43 -22.28 11.45
C MET A 59 13.25 -23.30 12.24
N SER A 60 14.49 -22.94 12.60
CA SER A 60 15.53 -23.63 13.38
C SER A 60 15.86 -25.08 13.00
N THR A 61 14.90 -26.00 12.90
CA THR A 61 15.10 -27.42 12.59
C THR A 61 14.09 -27.94 11.56
N ASN A 62 14.56 -28.80 10.66
CA ASN A 62 13.79 -29.58 9.69
C ASN A 62 12.59 -28.87 9.04
N PRO A 63 12.80 -27.73 8.34
CA PRO A 63 11.72 -26.89 7.83
C PRO A 63 10.68 -27.65 7.00
N TRP A 64 11.11 -28.61 6.18
CA TRP A 64 10.23 -29.35 5.26
C TRP A 64 9.42 -30.49 5.88
N ASP A 65 9.54 -30.73 7.18
CA ASP A 65 8.63 -31.64 7.88
C ASP A 65 7.25 -30.99 8.07
N ARG A 66 7.14 -29.66 7.87
CA ARG A 66 5.90 -28.89 7.95
C ARG A 66 5.14 -28.96 6.62
N THR A 67 3.96 -29.57 6.63
CA THR A 67 3.10 -29.70 5.43
C THR A 67 2.63 -28.33 4.93
N GLU A 68 2.41 -27.38 5.84
CA GLU A 68 2.00 -26.00 5.51
C GLU A 68 3.06 -25.28 4.67
N LEU A 69 4.35 -25.47 4.99
CA LEU A 69 5.44 -24.89 4.21
C LEU A 69 5.47 -25.45 2.78
N THR A 70 5.25 -26.76 2.64
CA THR A 70 5.17 -27.41 1.33
C THR A 70 4.02 -26.83 0.51
N GLN A 71 2.84 -26.70 1.10
CA GLN A 71 1.67 -26.17 0.41
C GLN A 71 1.86 -24.70 0.04
N LEU A 72 2.41 -23.91 0.96
CA LEU A 72 2.76 -22.52 0.75
C LEU A 72 3.70 -22.37 -0.44
N TYR A 73 4.78 -23.18 -0.51
CA TYR A 73 5.69 -23.15 -1.64
C TYR A 73 4.97 -23.47 -2.96
N LYS A 74 4.13 -24.51 -3.00
CA LYS A 74 3.37 -24.86 -4.21
C LYS A 74 2.49 -23.71 -4.71
N ASN A 75 1.89 -22.97 -3.77
CA ASN A 75 1.00 -21.84 -4.07
C ASN A 75 1.75 -20.61 -4.60
N THR A 76 3.09 -20.58 -4.52
CA THR A 76 3.89 -19.50 -5.11
C THR A 76 3.99 -19.57 -6.64
N GLY A 77 3.70 -20.73 -7.24
CA GLY A 77 3.93 -20.92 -8.67
C GLY A 77 5.41 -20.80 -9.07
N THR A 78 6.37 -20.94 -8.15
CA THR A 78 7.81 -20.91 -8.46
C THR A 78 8.42 -22.32 -8.59
N SER A 79 9.70 -22.39 -8.96
CA SER A 79 10.36 -23.67 -9.29
C SER A 79 11.72 -23.90 -8.62
N ILE A 80 12.40 -22.89 -8.07
CA ILE A 80 13.75 -23.08 -7.49
C ILE A 80 13.78 -22.86 -5.98
N ILE A 81 14.61 -23.65 -5.29
CA ILE A 81 15.07 -23.38 -3.91
C ILE A 81 16.61 -23.43 -3.82
N ARG A 82 17.21 -22.36 -3.30
CA ARG A 82 18.65 -22.27 -2.99
C ARG A 82 18.97 -22.78 -1.58
N TYR A 83 19.91 -23.72 -1.46
CA TYR A 83 20.23 -24.46 -0.24
C TYR A 83 21.74 -24.45 0.07
N PRO A 84 22.16 -24.26 1.34
CA PRO A 84 21.34 -23.80 2.47
C PRO A 84 21.05 -22.29 2.41
N GLY A 85 21.67 -21.56 1.48
CA GLY A 85 21.42 -20.16 1.17
C GLY A 85 22.09 -19.15 2.11
N GLY A 86 22.52 -18.03 1.53
CA GLY A 86 23.07 -16.85 2.21
C GLY A 86 24.40 -17.08 2.91
N THR A 87 24.75 -16.14 3.79
CA THR A 87 25.98 -16.14 4.59
C THR A 87 26.20 -17.44 5.37
N ILE A 88 25.13 -18.15 5.74
CA ILE A 88 25.23 -19.40 6.50
C ILE A 88 25.95 -20.49 5.70
N ALA A 89 25.84 -20.50 4.37
CA ALA A 89 26.50 -21.49 3.52
C ALA A 89 28.03 -21.51 3.67
N ASN A 90 28.64 -20.35 3.96
CA ASN A 90 30.09 -20.23 4.19
C ASN A 90 30.56 -20.92 5.48
N ASN A 91 29.63 -21.30 6.35
CA ASN A 91 29.91 -21.99 7.61
C ASN A 91 28.96 -23.16 7.79
N PHE A 92 28.62 -23.89 6.71
CA PHE A 92 27.67 -24.99 6.79
C PHE A 92 28.39 -26.34 6.76
N ASP A 93 28.00 -27.23 7.68
CA ASP A 93 28.47 -28.61 7.75
C ASP A 93 27.44 -29.54 7.13
N TRP A 94 27.75 -30.07 5.95
CA TRP A 94 26.79 -30.84 5.14
C TRP A 94 26.33 -32.15 5.79
N PRO A 95 27.21 -32.97 6.39
CA PRO A 95 26.80 -34.24 7.01
C PRO A 95 25.83 -34.05 8.19
N THR A 96 26.07 -33.01 9.00
CA THR A 96 25.25 -32.75 10.20
C THR A 96 24.07 -31.83 9.93
N GLY A 97 24.11 -31.03 8.86
CA GLY A 97 23.11 -30.02 8.56
C GLY A 97 23.17 -28.82 9.50
N ASN A 98 24.27 -28.65 10.25
CA ASN A 98 24.44 -27.60 11.25
C ASN A 98 25.32 -26.44 10.71
N GLN A 99 25.10 -25.24 11.26
CA GLN A 99 26.05 -24.14 11.08
C GLN A 99 27.26 -24.33 12.00
N ILE A 100 28.46 -24.19 11.47
CA ILE A 100 29.74 -24.16 12.16
C ILE A 100 29.91 -22.77 12.81
N LYS A 101 30.29 -22.75 14.08
CA LYS A 101 30.62 -21.54 14.82
C LYS A 101 32.05 -21.62 15.32
N ILE A 102 32.84 -20.59 15.00
CA ILE A 102 34.22 -20.48 15.44
C ILE A 102 34.29 -19.31 16.42
N ASN A 103 34.77 -19.56 17.64
CA ASN A 103 34.94 -18.52 18.65
C ASN A 103 36.25 -17.74 18.44
N SER A 104 36.46 -16.66 19.21
CA SER A 104 37.66 -15.82 19.08
C SER A 104 38.99 -16.53 19.40
N SER A 105 38.94 -17.68 20.08
CA SER A 105 40.10 -18.56 20.31
C SER A 105 40.33 -19.58 19.19
N GLY A 106 39.49 -19.59 18.16
CA GLY A 106 39.55 -20.52 17.04
C GLY A 106 38.95 -21.90 17.32
N GLU A 107 38.24 -22.08 18.45
CA GLU A 107 37.57 -23.34 18.76
C GLU A 107 36.26 -23.45 17.98
N GLU A 108 36.06 -24.61 17.37
CA GLU A 108 34.87 -24.92 16.58
C GLU A 108 33.77 -25.54 17.46
N SER A 109 32.53 -25.12 17.22
CA SER A 109 31.33 -25.74 17.77
C SER A 109 30.23 -25.79 16.70
N LEU A 110 29.30 -26.75 16.83
CA LEU A 110 28.11 -26.80 15.99
C LEU A 110 27.00 -25.95 16.62
N GLY A 111 26.36 -25.14 15.79
CA GLY A 111 25.13 -24.44 16.13
C GLY A 111 23.96 -25.40 16.33
N SER A 112 22.85 -24.88 16.84
CA SER A 112 21.66 -25.67 17.17
C SER A 112 20.71 -25.93 15.99
N TYR A 113 21.01 -25.40 14.80
CA TYR A 113 20.14 -25.51 13.62
C TYR A 113 20.33 -26.86 12.93
N ASP A 114 19.27 -27.61 12.60
CA ASP A 114 19.34 -28.89 11.87
C ASP A 114 18.62 -28.76 10.53
N TYR A 115 19.37 -28.61 9.43
CA TYR A 115 18.83 -28.55 8.07
C TYR A 115 19.54 -29.54 7.13
N LYS A 116 19.51 -30.82 7.50
CA LYS A 116 20.12 -31.90 6.71
C LYS A 116 19.58 -32.01 5.29
N ILE A 117 20.41 -32.58 4.42
CA ILE A 117 20.05 -33.00 3.06
C ILE A 117 18.81 -33.92 3.06
N SER A 118 18.64 -34.77 4.07
CA SER A 118 17.44 -35.62 4.21
C SER A 118 16.14 -34.83 4.35
N ASN A 119 16.14 -33.74 5.13
CA ASN A 119 14.97 -32.88 5.25
C ASN A 119 14.77 -32.04 3.98
N PHE A 120 15.85 -31.54 3.37
CA PHE A 120 15.76 -30.85 2.08
C PHE A 120 15.19 -31.75 0.98
N LYS A 121 15.55 -33.03 0.96
CA LYS A 121 14.96 -34.07 0.11
C LYS A 121 13.47 -34.24 0.35
N THR A 122 13.00 -34.24 1.61
CA THR A 122 11.56 -34.26 1.92
C THR A 122 10.84 -33.10 1.23
N GLY A 123 11.42 -31.89 1.31
CA GLY A 123 10.94 -30.71 0.59
C GLY A 123 10.89 -30.93 -0.92
N TYR A 124 11.99 -31.38 -1.51
CA TYR A 124 12.09 -31.66 -2.94
C TYR A 124 11.00 -32.62 -3.42
N GLN A 125 10.83 -33.75 -2.72
CA GLN A 125 9.84 -34.77 -3.08
C GLN A 125 8.41 -34.28 -2.94
N ASN A 126 8.13 -33.47 -1.92
CA ASN A 126 6.78 -33.03 -1.62
C ASN A 126 6.37 -31.78 -2.40
N ALA A 127 7.31 -30.88 -2.70
CA ALA A 127 7.08 -29.56 -3.26
C ALA A 127 7.47 -29.43 -4.75
N GLY A 128 8.41 -30.25 -5.23
CA GLY A 128 8.79 -30.34 -6.64
C GLY A 128 9.62 -29.16 -7.16
N PHE A 129 10.57 -28.67 -6.36
CA PHE A 129 11.49 -27.59 -6.77
C PHE A 129 12.82 -28.11 -7.32
N GLU A 130 13.54 -27.31 -8.10
CA GLU A 130 14.92 -27.55 -8.51
C GLU A 130 15.90 -26.97 -7.46
N PRO A 131 16.86 -27.77 -6.97
CA PRO A 131 17.91 -27.31 -6.06
C PRO A 131 18.96 -26.40 -6.73
N ILE A 132 19.41 -25.40 -5.98
CA ILE A 132 20.75 -24.78 -6.17
C ILE A 132 21.56 -25.00 -4.91
N PHE A 133 22.75 -25.60 -5.03
CA PHE A 133 23.61 -25.91 -3.90
C PHE A 133 24.70 -24.85 -3.73
N VAL A 134 24.74 -24.21 -2.56
CA VAL A 134 25.80 -23.27 -2.17
C VAL A 134 26.84 -24.02 -1.35
N VAL A 135 28.06 -24.11 -1.85
CA VAL A 135 29.12 -24.91 -1.20
C VAL A 135 29.99 -24.07 -0.25
N ASN A 136 30.52 -24.72 0.78
CA ASN A 136 31.30 -24.06 1.83
C ASN A 136 32.78 -23.98 1.44
N LEU A 137 33.22 -22.84 0.91
CA LEU A 137 34.61 -22.59 0.52
C LEU A 137 35.50 -22.02 1.64
N LEU A 138 34.93 -21.70 2.81
CA LEU A 138 35.60 -20.96 3.86
C LEU A 138 36.10 -21.87 4.97
N THR A 139 35.21 -22.64 5.59
CA THR A 139 35.54 -23.43 6.81
C THR A 139 35.70 -24.93 6.55
N ARG A 140 35.52 -25.36 5.30
CA ARG A 140 35.63 -26.76 4.87
C ARG A 140 36.46 -26.88 3.60
N ASP A 141 37.02 -28.07 3.41
CA ASP A 141 37.82 -28.40 2.23
C ASP A 141 36.97 -28.94 1.08
N LEU A 142 37.63 -29.19 -0.06
CA LEU A 142 36.98 -29.72 -1.25
C LEU A 142 36.37 -31.10 -1.00
N GLN A 143 37.05 -31.98 -0.25
CA GLN A 143 36.57 -33.33 -0.02
C GLN A 143 35.26 -33.33 0.77
N HIS A 144 35.16 -32.49 1.82
CA HIS A 144 33.92 -32.31 2.57
C HIS A 144 32.75 -31.90 1.68
N THR A 145 33.01 -31.00 0.72
CA THR A 145 31.99 -30.58 -0.26
C THR A 145 31.60 -31.72 -1.20
N LEU A 146 32.57 -32.48 -1.71
CA LEU A 146 32.31 -33.62 -2.59
C LEU A 146 31.51 -34.72 -1.86
N ASP A 147 31.79 -34.96 -0.58
CA ASP A 147 31.04 -35.91 0.25
C ASP A 147 29.59 -35.45 0.45
N GLY A 148 29.37 -34.15 0.67
CA GLY A 148 28.03 -33.57 0.76
C GLY A 148 27.22 -33.69 -0.54
N LEU A 149 27.84 -33.41 -1.69
CA LEU A 149 27.21 -33.57 -3.01
C LEU A 149 26.93 -35.05 -3.33
N ALA A 150 27.82 -35.95 -2.93
CA ALA A 150 27.61 -37.40 -3.05
C ALA A 150 26.43 -37.86 -2.20
N ASP A 151 26.27 -37.32 -0.98
CA ASP A 151 25.12 -37.62 -0.13
C ASP A 151 23.79 -37.11 -0.72
N ALA A 152 23.78 -35.92 -1.32
CA ALA A 152 22.64 -35.41 -2.07
C ALA A 152 22.28 -36.31 -3.27
N THR A 153 23.28 -36.74 -4.04
CA THR A 153 23.11 -37.67 -5.16
C THR A 153 22.57 -39.03 -4.69
N ALA A 154 23.12 -39.58 -3.61
CA ALA A 154 22.65 -40.84 -3.01
C ALA A 154 21.18 -40.75 -2.54
N LYS A 155 20.71 -39.55 -2.23
CA LYS A 155 19.33 -39.23 -1.86
C LYS A 155 18.43 -38.86 -3.05
N SER A 156 18.94 -39.00 -4.28
CA SER A 156 18.24 -38.71 -5.54
C SER A 156 17.86 -37.23 -5.70
N LEU A 157 18.64 -36.31 -5.12
CA LEU A 157 18.57 -34.90 -5.45
C LEU A 157 19.40 -34.62 -6.71
N PRO A 158 18.89 -33.85 -7.68
CA PRO A 158 19.64 -33.54 -8.89
C PRO A 158 20.74 -32.50 -8.59
N ILE A 159 21.95 -32.75 -9.08
CA ILE A 159 23.09 -31.81 -8.98
C ILE A 159 23.23 -31.05 -10.31
N ASN A 160 22.27 -30.16 -10.56
CA ASN A 160 22.20 -29.38 -11.80
C ASN A 160 22.95 -28.05 -11.68
N ARG A 161 22.95 -27.44 -10.49
CA ARG A 161 23.49 -26.09 -10.26
C ARG A 161 24.21 -25.96 -8.93
N ILE A 162 25.40 -25.37 -8.97
CA ILE A 162 26.23 -25.11 -7.79
C ILE A 162 26.70 -23.65 -7.79
N GLU A 163 26.62 -23.02 -6.63
CA GLU A 163 27.26 -21.74 -6.33
C GLU A 163 28.51 -21.97 -5.50
N LEU A 164 29.65 -21.41 -5.94
CA LEU A 164 30.90 -21.51 -5.20
C LEU A 164 31.00 -20.45 -4.10
N GLY A 165 30.25 -20.71 -3.02
CA GLY A 165 30.17 -19.90 -1.81
C GLY A 165 29.33 -18.65 -1.95
N ASN A 166 29.38 -17.77 -0.94
CA ASN A 166 28.47 -16.64 -0.82
C ASN A 166 29.20 -15.34 -0.43
N GLU A 167 29.09 -14.30 -1.25
CA GLU A 167 29.48 -12.91 -0.92
C GLU A 167 30.91 -12.67 -0.36
N PHE A 168 31.91 -13.45 -0.77
CA PHE A 168 33.30 -13.30 -0.29
C PHE A 168 33.98 -11.96 -0.64
N PHE A 169 33.36 -11.15 -1.50
CA PHE A 169 33.78 -9.77 -1.75
C PHE A 169 33.58 -8.85 -0.52
N LEU A 170 32.74 -9.23 0.44
CA LEU A 170 32.53 -8.46 1.68
C LEU A 170 33.79 -8.40 2.54
N LYS A 171 33.86 -7.38 3.40
CA LYS A 171 35.02 -7.06 4.25
C LYS A 171 34.95 -7.73 5.63
N ASP A 172 34.31 -8.90 5.70
CA ASP A 172 34.37 -9.75 6.90
C ASP A 172 35.81 -10.25 7.06
N GLU A 173 36.32 -10.25 8.30
CA GLU A 173 37.72 -10.59 8.59
C GLU A 173 38.08 -11.99 8.04
N ALA A 174 37.22 -12.98 8.27
CA ALA A 174 37.47 -14.34 7.78
C ALA A 174 37.46 -14.43 6.25
N TYR A 175 36.69 -13.58 5.57
CA TYR A 175 36.60 -13.60 4.10
C TYR A 175 37.82 -12.94 3.47
N VAL A 176 38.29 -11.84 4.06
CA VAL A 176 39.51 -11.16 3.62
C VAL A 176 40.73 -12.04 3.86
N ASP A 177 40.78 -12.75 4.99
CA ASP A 177 41.88 -13.68 5.31
C ASP A 177 41.93 -14.86 4.33
N MET A 178 40.78 -15.44 3.98
CA MET A 178 40.70 -16.55 3.01
C MET A 178 40.93 -16.08 1.56
N PHE A 179 40.39 -14.91 1.21
CA PHE A 179 40.43 -14.36 -0.14
C PHE A 179 40.89 -12.90 -0.11
N PRO A 180 42.20 -12.63 -0.01
CA PRO A 180 42.72 -11.26 -0.02
C PRO A 180 42.38 -10.46 -1.28
N SER A 181 42.22 -11.14 -2.43
CA SER A 181 41.80 -10.56 -3.71
C SER A 181 40.75 -11.42 -4.43
N GLY A 182 40.13 -10.85 -5.47
CA GLY A 182 39.28 -11.62 -6.38
C GLY A 182 40.05 -12.73 -7.11
N GLN A 183 41.35 -12.53 -7.37
CA GLN A 183 42.20 -13.55 -7.99
C GLN A 183 42.38 -14.78 -7.09
N ASP A 184 42.50 -14.59 -5.78
CA ASP A 184 42.62 -15.71 -4.82
C ASP A 184 41.34 -16.56 -4.82
N TYR A 185 40.17 -15.89 -4.87
CA TYR A 185 38.89 -16.57 -5.01
C TYR A 185 38.78 -17.34 -6.32
N VAL A 186 39.03 -16.69 -7.46
CA VAL A 186 38.96 -17.33 -8.79
C VAL A 186 39.89 -18.54 -8.86
N SER A 187 41.12 -18.43 -8.34
CA SER A 187 42.08 -19.53 -8.36
C SER A 187 41.60 -20.76 -7.57
N LYS A 188 40.98 -20.55 -6.40
CA LYS A 188 40.41 -21.65 -5.60
C LYS A 188 39.14 -22.21 -6.26
N ALA A 189 38.27 -21.32 -6.76
CA ALA A 189 37.03 -21.67 -7.43
C ALA A 189 37.27 -22.52 -8.69
N ASP A 190 38.30 -22.20 -9.47
CA ASP A 190 38.71 -22.95 -10.67
C ASP A 190 39.13 -24.40 -10.34
N ILE A 191 39.88 -24.59 -9.24
CA ILE A 191 40.29 -25.93 -8.78
C ILE A 191 39.06 -26.75 -8.37
N TRP A 192 38.14 -26.14 -7.63
CA TRP A 192 36.91 -26.80 -7.19
C TRP A 192 35.99 -27.12 -8.37
N THR A 193 35.91 -26.21 -9.34
CA THR A 193 35.13 -26.39 -10.57
C THR A 193 35.60 -27.60 -11.35
N ASP A 194 36.92 -27.76 -11.56
CA ASP A 194 37.46 -28.93 -12.25
C ASP A 194 37.11 -30.23 -11.52
N ALA A 195 37.30 -30.26 -10.20
CA ALA A 195 37.05 -31.45 -9.40
C ALA A 195 35.57 -31.83 -9.37
N ILE A 196 34.66 -30.86 -9.23
CA ILE A 196 33.22 -31.08 -9.25
C ILE A 196 32.78 -31.54 -10.64
N LYS A 197 33.19 -30.87 -11.72
CA LYS A 197 32.83 -31.24 -13.09
C LYS A 197 33.43 -32.59 -13.53
N ALA A 198 34.52 -33.04 -12.92
CA ALA A 198 35.04 -34.40 -13.15
C ALA A 198 34.07 -35.50 -12.66
N ILE A 199 33.22 -35.20 -11.67
CA ILE A 199 32.21 -36.12 -11.12
C ILE A 199 30.83 -35.84 -11.73
N TYR A 200 30.47 -34.57 -11.89
CA TYR A 200 29.19 -34.09 -12.38
C TYR A 200 29.40 -33.27 -13.67
N PRO A 201 29.65 -33.90 -14.83
CA PRO A 201 30.09 -33.20 -16.04
C PRO A 201 29.06 -32.22 -16.64
N HIS A 202 27.80 -32.33 -16.25
CA HIS A 202 26.70 -31.49 -16.76
C HIS A 202 26.29 -30.37 -15.80
N VAL A 203 26.91 -30.27 -14.62
CA VAL A 203 26.55 -29.25 -13.62
C VAL A 203 26.97 -27.87 -14.10
N GLU A 204 26.08 -26.90 -13.94
CA GLU A 204 26.39 -25.48 -14.12
C GLU A 204 26.95 -24.93 -12.80
N ILE A 205 28.09 -24.23 -12.87
CA ILE A 205 28.78 -23.67 -11.71
C ILE A 205 28.88 -22.15 -11.85
N ALA A 206 28.41 -21.46 -10.82
CA ALA A 206 28.37 -20.00 -10.78
C ALA A 206 29.30 -19.39 -9.74
N TYR A 207 29.93 -18.26 -10.11
CA TYR A 207 30.92 -17.56 -9.28
C TYR A 207 30.34 -16.25 -8.75
N VAL A 208 30.71 -15.89 -7.52
CA VAL A 208 30.17 -14.72 -6.83
C VAL A 208 30.73 -13.42 -7.42
N SER A 209 29.84 -12.50 -7.81
CA SER A 209 30.16 -11.11 -8.19
C SER A 209 29.45 -10.12 -7.25
N THR A 210 29.67 -8.81 -7.42
CA THR A 210 29.07 -7.79 -6.57
C THR A 210 28.69 -6.51 -7.30
N MET A 211 27.71 -5.80 -6.76
CA MET A 211 27.27 -4.47 -7.21
C MET A 211 28.10 -3.32 -6.60
N LYS A 212 28.96 -3.63 -5.61
CA LYS A 212 29.67 -2.63 -4.82
C LYS A 212 30.80 -1.97 -5.63
N LYS A 213 31.05 -0.69 -5.35
CA LYS A 213 31.99 0.16 -6.10
C LYS A 213 33.30 0.43 -5.37
N ASP A 214 33.52 -0.17 -4.19
CA ASP A 214 34.78 0.04 -3.47
C ASP A 214 35.95 -0.72 -4.14
N PRO A 215 37.22 -0.30 -3.92
CA PRO A 215 38.35 -0.81 -4.70
C PRO A 215 38.48 -2.34 -4.73
N ARG A 216 38.18 -3.01 -3.61
CA ARG A 216 38.19 -4.48 -3.56
C ARG A 216 37.12 -5.08 -4.46
N SER A 217 35.91 -4.51 -4.46
CA SER A 217 34.79 -4.98 -5.28
C SER A 217 35.01 -4.76 -6.78
N LEU A 218 35.63 -3.64 -7.17
CA LEU A 218 35.99 -3.39 -8.57
C LEU A 218 37.05 -4.38 -9.08
N GLU A 219 38.11 -4.62 -8.29
CA GLU A 219 39.11 -5.64 -8.61
C GLU A 219 38.49 -7.04 -8.66
N TRP A 220 37.61 -7.36 -7.70
CA TRP A 220 36.88 -8.62 -7.68
C TRP A 220 36.11 -8.84 -8.97
N ASN A 221 35.28 -7.88 -9.38
CA ASN A 221 34.50 -7.97 -10.61
C ASN A 221 35.39 -8.06 -11.86
N GLU A 222 36.51 -7.35 -11.89
CA GLU A 222 37.50 -7.48 -12.97
C GLU A 222 37.98 -8.93 -13.12
N LYS A 223 38.31 -9.62 -12.01
CA LYS A 223 38.74 -11.03 -12.06
C LYS A 223 37.61 -11.98 -12.43
N ILE A 224 36.41 -11.75 -11.89
CA ILE A 224 35.23 -12.56 -12.25
C ILE A 224 34.89 -12.42 -13.74
N SER A 225 35.02 -11.22 -14.32
CA SER A 225 34.78 -10.99 -15.75
C SER A 225 35.71 -11.80 -16.67
N GLN A 226 36.86 -12.25 -16.15
CA GLN A 226 37.85 -13.04 -16.87
C GLN A 226 37.71 -14.54 -16.59
N CYS A 227 36.70 -14.95 -15.82
CA CYS A 227 36.49 -16.34 -15.45
C CYS A 227 36.18 -17.22 -16.66
N THR A 228 37.03 -18.22 -16.90
CA THR A 228 36.90 -19.13 -18.05
C THR A 228 36.14 -20.42 -17.72
N LYS A 229 36.09 -20.83 -16.44
CA LYS A 229 35.52 -22.12 -16.02
C LYS A 229 34.10 -22.06 -15.46
N CYS A 230 33.66 -20.88 -15.04
CA CYS A 230 32.28 -20.64 -14.61
C CYS A 230 31.32 -20.61 -15.81
N ASP A 231 30.12 -21.12 -15.57
CA ASP A 231 29.01 -21.12 -16.53
C ASP A 231 28.11 -19.89 -16.34
N ALA A 232 28.05 -19.37 -15.11
CA ALA A 232 27.25 -18.19 -14.76
C ALA A 232 27.94 -17.29 -13.71
N ILE A 233 27.45 -16.06 -13.60
CA ILE A 233 27.87 -15.08 -12.58
C ILE A 233 26.71 -14.83 -11.62
N ILE A 234 27.00 -14.83 -10.33
CA ILE A 234 26.03 -14.60 -9.27
C ILE A 234 25.96 -13.11 -8.93
N ILE A 235 24.74 -12.59 -8.81
CA ILE A 235 24.46 -11.21 -8.39
C ILE A 235 23.49 -11.24 -7.22
N HIS A 236 23.81 -10.46 -6.19
CA HIS A 236 22.86 -10.10 -5.15
C HIS A 236 22.51 -8.62 -5.28
N THR A 237 21.21 -8.30 -5.39
CA THR A 237 20.75 -6.91 -5.57
C THR A 237 19.70 -6.52 -4.53
N TYR A 238 20.04 -5.51 -3.74
CA TYR A 238 19.22 -4.99 -2.66
C TYR A 238 19.06 -3.49 -2.84
N THR A 239 18.03 -3.10 -3.59
CA THR A 239 17.84 -1.72 -4.04
C THR A 239 16.99 -0.93 -3.04
N ARG A 240 17.37 0.32 -2.77
CA ARG A 240 16.63 1.24 -1.87
C ARG A 240 15.48 1.93 -2.64
N SER A 241 14.56 2.53 -1.90
CA SER A 241 13.49 3.37 -2.49
C SER A 241 13.99 4.74 -2.97
N GLU A 242 15.12 5.21 -2.43
CA GLU A 242 15.68 6.56 -2.63
C GLU A 242 14.72 7.74 -2.30
N LEU A 243 13.59 7.48 -1.63
CA LEU A 243 12.64 8.50 -1.19
C LEU A 243 13.24 9.50 -0.19
N ASN A 244 14.18 9.05 0.63
CA ASN A 244 14.94 9.92 1.53
C ASN A 244 16.38 9.40 1.64
N PRO A 245 17.28 9.84 0.74
CA PRO A 245 18.64 9.31 0.65
C PRO A 245 19.51 9.72 1.84
N VAL A 246 19.11 10.76 2.60
CA VAL A 246 19.83 11.24 3.80
C VAL A 246 19.69 10.24 4.96
N LEU A 247 18.59 9.49 5.01
CA LEU A 247 18.41 8.43 6.00
C LEU A 247 19.30 7.23 5.70
N PRO A 248 19.83 6.54 6.72
CA PRO A 248 20.70 5.41 6.50
C PRO A 248 19.97 4.23 5.84
N ALA A 249 20.68 3.55 4.94
CA ALA A 249 20.20 2.37 4.21
C ALA A 249 19.95 1.15 5.09
N ASP A 250 20.57 1.09 6.26
CA ASP A 250 20.43 0.01 7.23
C ASP A 250 20.67 0.53 8.65
N LYS A 251 19.82 0.12 9.59
CA LYS A 251 20.01 0.33 11.03
C LYS A 251 19.99 -1.01 11.73
N SER A 252 21.09 -1.32 12.41
CA SER A 252 21.22 -2.55 13.20
C SER A 252 20.30 -2.58 14.42
N THR A 253 19.82 -1.43 14.89
CA THR A 253 19.08 -1.28 16.15
C THR A 253 17.57 -1.05 16.00
N SER A 254 17.08 -0.65 14.82
CA SER A 254 15.64 -0.47 14.56
C SER A 254 15.28 -0.88 13.14
N TYR A 255 14.13 -1.55 13.01
CA TYR A 255 13.66 -2.08 11.74
C TYR A 255 13.09 -1.01 10.81
N PHE A 256 12.34 -0.04 11.36
CA PHE A 256 11.70 1.06 10.64
C PHE A 256 12.34 2.43 10.94
N GLY A 257 13.44 2.47 11.71
CA GLY A 257 14.01 3.73 12.21
C GLY A 257 13.22 4.31 13.38
N THR A 258 13.43 5.59 13.68
CA THR A 258 12.65 6.33 14.70
C THR A 258 11.34 6.85 14.12
N ASN A 259 10.40 7.25 14.97
CA ASN A 259 9.11 7.81 14.53
C ASN A 259 9.29 9.05 13.63
N GLU A 260 10.29 9.88 13.91
CA GLU A 260 10.57 11.07 13.12
C GLU A 260 11.09 10.72 11.72
N GLU A 261 11.99 9.74 11.63
CA GLU A 261 12.49 9.25 10.35
C GLU A 261 11.39 8.57 9.53
N GLN A 262 10.51 7.81 10.21
CA GLN A 262 9.32 7.22 9.59
C GLN A 262 8.43 8.30 8.98
N ASN A 263 8.13 9.36 9.73
CA ASN A 263 7.33 10.49 9.25
C ASN A 263 7.99 11.22 8.08
N GLN A 264 9.30 11.49 8.15
CA GLN A 264 10.02 12.17 7.07
C GLN A 264 9.97 11.39 5.76
N GLN A 265 10.18 10.07 5.80
CA GLN A 265 10.06 9.25 4.60
C GLN A 265 8.59 9.13 4.13
N TRP A 266 7.63 9.03 5.06
CA TRP A 266 6.20 8.99 4.71
C TRP A 266 5.75 10.22 3.92
N GLN A 267 6.19 11.42 4.31
CA GLN A 267 5.81 12.67 3.60
C GLN A 267 6.25 12.67 2.13
N GLN A 268 7.38 12.03 1.81
CA GLN A 268 7.80 11.84 0.42
C GLN A 268 6.96 10.76 -0.26
N PHE A 269 6.72 9.64 0.44
CA PHE A 269 6.04 8.47 -0.09
C PHE A 269 4.55 8.66 -0.40
N ILE A 270 3.86 9.59 0.25
CA ILE A 270 2.43 9.86 -0.01
C ILE A 270 2.18 10.61 -1.32
N THR A 271 3.21 11.17 -1.93
CA THR A 271 3.09 11.90 -3.20
C THR A 271 3.22 10.96 -4.40
N ASN A 272 2.55 11.27 -5.52
CA ASN A 272 2.73 10.52 -6.76
C ASN A 272 4.19 10.56 -7.22
N SER A 273 4.84 11.73 -7.18
CA SER A 273 6.26 11.87 -7.54
C SER A 273 7.17 10.98 -6.69
N GLY A 274 6.90 10.83 -5.38
CA GLY A 274 7.66 9.94 -4.53
C GLY A 274 7.50 8.48 -4.93
N VAL A 275 6.27 8.04 -5.22
CA VAL A 275 6.00 6.69 -5.75
C VAL A 275 6.73 6.47 -7.07
N ASP A 276 6.69 7.45 -7.97
CA ASP A 276 7.35 7.36 -9.28
C ASP A 276 8.87 7.22 -9.15
N ILE A 277 9.49 8.02 -8.27
CA ILE A 277 10.92 7.92 -7.93
C ILE A 277 11.24 6.52 -7.41
N MET A 278 10.43 6.00 -6.48
CA MET A 278 10.63 4.68 -5.90
C MET A 278 10.53 3.58 -6.97
N LEU A 279 9.55 3.66 -7.88
CA LEU A 279 9.33 2.66 -8.92
C LEU A 279 10.34 2.72 -10.07
N ALA A 280 11.08 3.81 -10.23
CA ALA A 280 12.20 3.94 -11.16
C ALA A 280 13.50 3.25 -10.66
N GLN A 281 13.69 3.13 -9.34
CA GLN A 281 14.95 2.63 -8.77
C GLN A 281 15.39 1.22 -9.25
N PRO A 282 14.49 0.25 -9.49
CA PRO A 282 14.87 -1.03 -10.07
C PRO A 282 15.64 -0.91 -11.40
N PHE A 283 15.22 0.01 -12.26
CA PHE A 283 15.85 0.26 -13.57
C PHE A 283 17.18 0.98 -13.40
N GLU A 284 17.24 1.99 -12.54
CA GLU A 284 18.49 2.71 -12.19
C GLU A 284 19.56 1.76 -11.65
N ALA A 285 19.19 0.93 -10.68
CA ALA A 285 20.10 -0.03 -10.07
C ALA A 285 20.61 -1.07 -11.08
N TRP A 286 19.72 -1.58 -11.94
CA TRP A 286 20.08 -2.57 -12.94
C TRP A 286 20.91 -1.97 -14.09
N HIS A 287 20.55 -0.79 -14.58
CA HIS A 287 21.33 -0.07 -15.57
C HIS A 287 22.72 0.28 -15.05
N GLY A 288 22.81 0.81 -13.83
CA GLY A 288 24.08 1.09 -13.17
C GLY A 288 24.95 -0.15 -12.99
N TYR A 289 24.35 -1.34 -12.90
CA TYR A 289 25.11 -2.59 -12.83
C TYR A 289 25.68 -3.02 -14.18
N THR A 290 24.82 -3.08 -15.18
CA THR A 290 25.14 -3.63 -16.50
C THR A 290 26.09 -2.72 -17.28
N SER A 291 26.06 -1.40 -17.02
CA SER A 291 26.94 -0.43 -17.68
C SER A 291 28.26 -0.16 -16.96
N LEU A 292 28.33 -0.30 -15.62
CA LEU A 292 29.49 0.18 -14.83
C LEU A 292 30.39 -0.92 -14.25
N ASN A 293 29.95 -2.17 -14.17
CA ASN A 293 30.67 -3.23 -13.42
C ASN A 293 31.37 -4.29 -14.29
N ASN A 294 31.63 -4.00 -15.57
CA ASN A 294 32.37 -4.87 -16.50
C ASN A 294 31.92 -6.35 -16.46
N LEU A 295 30.61 -6.58 -16.43
CA LEU A 295 30.10 -7.95 -16.42
C LEU A 295 30.46 -8.64 -17.73
N PRO A 296 30.84 -9.92 -17.68
CA PRO A 296 31.07 -10.68 -18.89
C PRO A 296 29.78 -10.72 -19.71
N SER A 297 29.86 -10.23 -20.95
CA SER A 297 28.71 -10.11 -21.86
C SER A 297 28.23 -11.46 -22.39
N ASP A 298 29.07 -12.49 -22.32
CA ASP A 298 28.86 -13.84 -22.84
C ASP A 298 28.44 -14.86 -21.77
N LYS A 299 28.36 -14.44 -20.50
CA LYS A 299 28.01 -15.33 -19.39
C LYS A 299 26.56 -15.13 -18.97
N LYS A 300 25.99 -16.23 -18.49
CA LYS A 300 24.68 -16.27 -17.83
C LYS A 300 24.75 -15.54 -16.51
N ILE A 301 23.62 -15.00 -16.08
CA ILE A 301 23.47 -14.32 -14.81
C ILE A 301 22.48 -15.08 -13.93
N TRP A 302 22.91 -15.38 -12.70
CA TRP A 302 22.05 -15.91 -11.65
C TRP A 302 21.86 -14.85 -10.56
N ILE A 303 20.65 -14.32 -10.45
CA ILE A 303 20.27 -13.44 -9.35
C ILE A 303 19.75 -14.31 -8.23
N THR A 304 20.62 -14.66 -7.29
CA THR A 304 20.32 -15.65 -6.26
C THR A 304 19.82 -15.03 -4.98
N GLU A 305 19.86 -13.70 -4.90
CA GLU A 305 19.22 -12.89 -3.87
C GLU A 305 18.80 -11.54 -4.47
N PHE A 306 17.50 -11.23 -4.43
CA PHE A 306 17.03 -9.87 -4.63
C PHE A 306 15.88 -9.51 -3.69
N ASN A 307 15.79 -8.22 -3.34
CA ASN A 307 14.62 -7.61 -2.71
C ASN A 307 14.78 -6.08 -2.62
N MET A 308 13.74 -5.35 -2.23
CA MET A 308 13.91 -3.97 -1.77
C MET A 308 14.59 -3.96 -0.39
N LYS A 309 15.54 -3.05 -0.20
CA LYS A 309 16.24 -2.84 1.06
C LYS A 309 16.14 -1.39 1.48
N ASP A 310 15.07 -1.07 2.21
CA ASP A 310 14.90 0.28 2.76
C ASP A 310 15.00 0.30 4.28
N GLY A 311 16.19 0.60 4.82
CA GLY A 311 16.55 0.52 6.24
C GLY A 311 15.70 1.33 7.22
N THR A 312 15.02 2.33 6.72
CA THR A 312 14.39 3.39 7.51
C THR A 312 13.08 3.76 6.84
N GLY A 313 11.99 3.81 7.61
CA GLY A 313 10.70 4.31 7.18
C GLY A 313 9.70 3.30 6.56
N PRO A 314 8.46 3.74 6.33
CA PRO A 314 7.27 2.91 6.09
C PRO A 314 7.04 2.46 4.63
N THR A 315 8.09 2.14 3.87
CA THR A 315 7.95 1.66 2.47
C THR A 315 7.87 0.14 2.36
N ARG A 316 8.42 -0.59 3.33
CA ARG A 316 8.48 -2.05 3.30
C ARG A 316 7.11 -2.68 3.43
N ASN A 317 6.93 -3.78 2.70
CA ASN A 317 5.68 -4.54 2.64
C ASN A 317 4.45 -3.69 2.27
N THR A 318 4.65 -2.60 1.54
CA THR A 318 3.55 -1.82 0.94
C THR A 318 3.21 -2.37 -0.45
N TRP A 319 2.10 -1.93 -1.04
CA TRP A 319 1.79 -2.27 -2.43
C TRP A 319 2.84 -1.74 -3.42
N ALA A 320 3.41 -0.55 -3.16
CA ALA A 320 4.53 -0.02 -3.92
C ALA A 320 5.74 -0.96 -3.88
N HIS A 321 5.99 -1.65 -2.76
CA HIS A 321 7.03 -2.66 -2.67
C HIS A 321 6.79 -3.86 -3.60
N ALA A 322 5.52 -4.28 -3.79
CA ALA A 322 5.17 -5.34 -4.72
C ALA A 322 5.49 -4.92 -6.17
N LEU A 323 5.07 -3.71 -6.56
CA LEU A 323 5.35 -3.13 -7.88
C LEU A 323 6.85 -2.89 -8.11
N PHE A 324 7.58 -2.49 -7.07
CA PHE A 324 9.04 -2.37 -7.11
C PHE A 324 9.72 -3.71 -7.41
N ASN A 325 9.27 -4.80 -6.75
CA ASN A 325 9.78 -6.15 -7.03
C ASN A 325 9.40 -6.61 -8.44
N ALA A 326 8.21 -6.23 -8.94
CA ALA A 326 7.83 -6.49 -10.32
C ALA A 326 8.75 -5.76 -11.32
N ASN A 327 9.10 -4.49 -11.08
CA ASN A 327 10.03 -3.73 -11.92
C ASN A 327 11.47 -4.26 -11.87
N GLN A 328 11.88 -4.87 -10.75
CA GLN A 328 13.15 -5.61 -10.70
C GLN A 328 13.11 -6.82 -11.63
N LEU A 329 12.05 -7.65 -11.55
CA LEU A 329 11.89 -8.81 -12.42
C LEU A 329 11.78 -8.40 -13.91
N GLN A 330 11.08 -7.32 -14.22
CA GLN A 330 11.04 -6.70 -15.55
C GLN A 330 12.45 -6.38 -16.06
N SER A 331 13.27 -5.72 -15.23
CA SER A 331 14.64 -5.34 -15.59
C SER A 331 15.48 -6.59 -15.89
N PHE A 332 15.31 -7.65 -15.11
CA PHE A 332 16.03 -8.91 -15.29
C PHE A 332 15.65 -9.63 -16.58
N LEU A 333 14.35 -9.73 -16.87
CA LEU A 333 13.85 -10.33 -18.11
C LEU A 333 14.31 -9.56 -19.36
N THR A 334 14.40 -8.23 -19.25
CA THR A 334 14.82 -7.37 -20.37
C THR A 334 16.30 -7.55 -20.75
N ASP A 335 17.18 -7.89 -19.80
CA ASP A 335 18.60 -8.09 -20.06
C ASP A 335 18.88 -9.33 -20.94
N GLY A 336 18.06 -10.37 -20.80
CA GLY A 336 18.17 -11.61 -21.58
C GLY A 336 19.32 -12.55 -21.18
N ARG A 337 20.32 -12.10 -20.38
CA ARG A 337 21.34 -13.00 -19.81
C ARG A 337 20.94 -13.61 -18.47
N VAL A 338 19.95 -13.04 -17.79
CA VAL A 338 19.45 -13.56 -16.52
C VAL A 338 18.70 -14.85 -16.78
N GLU A 339 19.14 -15.95 -16.17
CA GLU A 339 18.49 -17.26 -16.26
C GLU A 339 17.78 -17.65 -14.96
N ILE A 340 18.11 -16.99 -13.84
CA ILE A 340 17.61 -17.31 -12.50
C ILE A 340 17.37 -16.02 -11.72
N ALA A 341 16.21 -15.89 -11.08
CA ALA A 341 15.89 -14.82 -10.14
C ALA A 341 15.23 -15.35 -8.85
N LEU A 342 15.93 -15.21 -7.72
CA LEU A 342 15.51 -15.73 -6.43
C LEU A 342 15.25 -14.60 -5.43
N LEU A 343 14.00 -14.46 -5.02
CA LEU A 343 13.63 -13.48 -4.00
C LEU A 343 14.22 -13.91 -2.64
N HIS A 344 14.84 -12.98 -1.93
CA HIS A 344 15.30 -13.18 -0.56
C HIS A 344 14.19 -12.77 0.42
N ASN A 345 13.42 -13.67 1.04
CA ASN A 345 13.46 -15.14 1.01
C ASN A 345 12.03 -15.72 0.95
N LEU A 346 11.88 -17.04 0.75
CA LEU A 346 10.58 -17.73 0.84
C LEU A 346 9.87 -17.44 2.16
N ILE A 347 10.52 -17.81 3.27
CA ILE A 347 10.07 -17.58 4.63
C ILE A 347 11.29 -17.32 5.51
N THR A 348 11.27 -16.25 6.29
CA THR A 348 12.43 -15.84 7.08
C THR A 348 12.04 -14.90 8.23
N GLY A 349 12.93 -14.78 9.23
CA GLY A 349 12.92 -13.67 10.19
C GLY A 349 13.59 -12.40 9.64
N ALA A 350 14.08 -12.45 8.40
CA ALA A 350 14.52 -11.27 7.66
C ALA A 350 13.33 -10.41 7.27
N LYS A 351 13.62 -9.12 7.09
CA LYS A 351 12.67 -8.01 7.06
C LYS A 351 11.67 -8.07 5.87
N SER A 352 11.94 -8.83 4.80
CA SER A 352 11.07 -8.84 3.61
C SER A 352 10.92 -10.23 2.98
N GLY A 353 10.44 -11.24 3.71
CA GLY A 353 10.15 -12.56 3.13
C GLY A 353 8.92 -12.55 2.19
N SER A 354 8.73 -13.60 1.39
CA SER A 354 7.56 -13.82 0.54
C SER A 354 6.30 -14.11 1.34
N HIS A 355 6.45 -14.72 2.52
CA HIS A 355 5.35 -14.97 3.44
C HIS A 355 5.75 -14.65 4.87
N TYR A 356 4.75 -14.29 5.68
CA TYR A 356 4.96 -13.91 7.06
C TYR A 356 5.05 -15.11 7.99
N LEU A 357 5.90 -15.04 9.02
CA LEU A 357 5.95 -16.04 10.11
C LEU A 357 5.36 -15.55 11.43
N GLY A 358 5.21 -14.24 11.54
CA GLY A 358 4.72 -13.51 12.70
C GLY A 358 4.58 -12.05 12.30
N ASN A 359 4.34 -11.16 13.27
CA ASN A 359 4.11 -9.74 12.98
C ASN A 359 5.38 -9.05 12.43
N THR A 360 5.38 -8.76 11.13
CA THR A 360 6.51 -8.10 10.44
C THR A 360 6.49 -6.58 10.50
N PHE A 361 5.42 -5.99 11.02
CA PHE A 361 5.27 -4.55 11.24
C PHE A 361 5.72 -4.12 12.64
N SER A 362 6.35 -5.02 13.41
CA SER A 362 6.93 -4.68 14.71
C SER A 362 7.98 -3.56 14.56
N GLY A 363 7.80 -2.48 15.32
CA GLY A 363 8.64 -1.27 15.26
C GLY A 363 8.15 -0.20 14.28
N LEU A 364 7.10 -0.47 13.49
CA LEU A 364 6.34 0.58 12.83
C LEU A 364 5.49 1.27 13.90
N THR A 365 5.68 2.57 14.05
CA THR A 365 5.09 3.32 15.17
C THR A 365 3.84 4.08 14.78
N ILE A 366 3.55 4.15 13.48
CA ILE A 366 2.43 4.88 12.91
C ILE A 366 1.88 4.01 11.78
N ASP A 367 0.60 3.65 11.87
CA ASP A 367 -0.13 2.86 10.85
C ASP A 367 -0.62 3.74 9.68
N HIS A 368 -0.50 5.05 9.84
CA HIS A 368 -1.00 6.09 8.92
C HIS A 368 -2.49 5.93 8.58
N GLY A 369 -3.29 5.50 9.56
CA GLY A 369 -4.74 5.35 9.41
C GLY A 369 -5.20 4.04 8.74
N GLN A 370 -4.31 3.05 8.64
CA GLN A 370 -4.62 1.75 8.04
C GLN A 370 -5.07 0.68 9.04
N GLY A 371 -5.12 0.99 10.34
CA GLY A 371 -5.68 0.12 11.36
C GLY A 371 -4.72 -0.97 11.85
N ASP A 372 -5.25 -2.15 12.18
CA ASP A 372 -4.44 -3.26 12.67
C ASP A 372 -3.59 -3.86 11.55
N LEU A 373 -2.28 -3.66 11.64
CA LEU A 373 -1.29 -4.19 10.70
C LEU A 373 -0.77 -5.57 11.11
N SER A 374 -1.45 -6.28 12.02
CA SER A 374 -1.06 -7.63 12.40
C SER A 374 -1.08 -8.56 11.18
N SER A 375 0.11 -9.01 10.79
CA SER A 375 0.25 -9.91 9.65
C SER A 375 -0.14 -11.33 10.03
N GLN A 376 -1.01 -11.94 9.22
CA GLN A 376 -1.40 -13.34 9.41
C GLN A 376 -0.22 -14.25 9.05
N LYS A 377 0.10 -15.19 9.95
CA LYS A 377 1.13 -16.20 9.70
C LYS A 377 0.82 -16.93 8.39
N TYR A 378 1.84 -17.07 7.54
CA TYR A 378 1.82 -17.70 6.22
C TYR A 378 1.05 -16.95 5.12
N SER A 379 0.49 -15.77 5.40
CA SER A 379 -0.05 -14.93 4.32
C SER A 379 1.07 -14.36 3.44
N LEU A 380 0.74 -14.06 2.19
CA LEU A 380 1.67 -13.46 1.24
C LEU A 380 2.02 -12.03 1.66
N SER A 381 3.29 -11.70 1.53
CA SER A 381 3.78 -10.32 1.58
C SER A 381 3.65 -9.63 0.22
N ALA A 382 4.01 -8.35 0.18
CA ALA A 382 4.16 -7.60 -1.06
C ALA A 382 5.08 -8.31 -2.08
N GLY A 383 6.27 -8.75 -1.65
CA GLY A 383 7.20 -9.49 -2.50
C GLY A 383 6.66 -10.87 -2.91
N GLY A 384 5.88 -11.51 -2.03
CA GLY A 384 5.22 -12.78 -2.36
C GLY A 384 4.16 -12.66 -3.45
N ILE A 385 3.37 -11.59 -3.44
CA ILE A 385 2.36 -11.34 -4.49
C ILE A 385 3.04 -11.15 -5.84
N ALA A 386 4.10 -10.35 -5.90
CA ALA A 386 4.87 -10.15 -7.12
C ALA A 386 5.46 -11.47 -7.63
N MET A 387 6.11 -12.25 -6.76
CA MET A 387 6.69 -13.53 -7.15
C MET A 387 5.64 -14.53 -7.64
N ARG A 388 4.46 -14.58 -7.01
CA ARG A 388 3.36 -15.44 -7.47
C ARG A 388 2.87 -15.04 -8.84
N ALA A 389 2.73 -13.74 -9.11
CA ALA A 389 2.28 -13.27 -10.42
C ALA A 389 3.22 -13.68 -11.55
N PHE A 390 4.53 -13.49 -11.37
CA PHE A 390 5.52 -13.96 -12.35
C PHE A 390 5.60 -15.49 -12.39
N GLY A 391 5.46 -16.18 -11.26
CA GLY A 391 5.50 -17.64 -11.18
C GLY A 391 4.37 -18.30 -11.95
N SER A 392 3.15 -17.79 -11.75
CA SER A 392 1.96 -18.20 -12.50
C SER A 392 2.13 -18.07 -14.00
N VAL A 393 2.94 -17.12 -14.50
CA VAL A 393 3.17 -16.93 -15.94
C VAL A 393 4.35 -17.76 -16.43
N LEU A 394 5.46 -17.83 -15.70
CA LEU A 394 6.74 -18.36 -16.19
C LEU A 394 6.99 -19.83 -15.88
N LYS A 395 6.37 -20.40 -14.83
CA LYS A 395 6.66 -21.77 -14.40
C LYS A 395 6.35 -22.81 -15.48
N GLY A 396 7.37 -23.55 -15.89
CA GLY A 396 7.23 -24.58 -16.92
C GLY A 396 7.15 -24.04 -18.35
N MET A 397 7.36 -22.74 -18.57
CA MET A 397 7.42 -22.12 -19.90
C MET A 397 8.84 -22.20 -20.45
N ASP A 398 9.01 -22.43 -21.74
CA ASP A 398 10.31 -22.54 -22.41
C ASP A 398 10.66 -21.32 -23.27
N THR A 399 9.69 -20.43 -23.47
CA THR A 399 9.87 -19.16 -24.18
C THR A 399 9.16 -18.02 -23.49
N ILE A 400 9.66 -16.80 -23.71
CA ILE A 400 9.07 -15.57 -23.21
C ILE A 400 9.09 -14.48 -24.29
N ALA A 401 8.05 -13.65 -24.37
CA ALA A 401 7.98 -12.51 -25.27
C ALA A 401 7.46 -11.26 -24.54
N LYS A 402 8.05 -10.09 -24.79
CA LYS A 402 7.49 -8.81 -24.33
C LYS A 402 6.18 -8.56 -25.08
N ILE A 403 5.17 -8.05 -24.39
CA ILE A 403 3.93 -7.56 -25.01
C ILE A 403 4.17 -6.09 -25.36
N ASN A 404 4.12 -5.77 -26.65
CA ASN A 404 4.17 -4.42 -27.15
C ASN A 404 2.77 -3.81 -27.06
N LEU A 405 2.67 -2.67 -26.40
CA LEU A 405 1.44 -1.91 -26.16
C LEU A 405 1.48 -0.67 -27.06
N SER A 406 0.42 -0.41 -27.85
CA SER A 406 0.36 0.82 -28.65
C SER A 406 0.44 2.04 -27.75
N ASP A 407 1.20 3.05 -28.18
CA ASP A 407 1.30 4.34 -27.48
C ASP A 407 1.61 4.20 -25.98
N THR A 408 2.50 3.24 -25.63
CA THR A 408 2.88 2.93 -24.24
C THR A 408 3.28 4.21 -23.49
N PRO A 409 2.49 4.66 -22.51
CA PRO A 409 2.83 5.85 -21.77
C PRO A 409 4.10 5.62 -20.95
N THR A 410 4.91 6.66 -20.82
CA THR A 410 6.15 6.64 -20.04
C THR A 410 5.96 7.47 -18.78
N VAL A 411 6.48 7.00 -17.65
CA VAL A 411 6.61 7.79 -16.43
C VAL A 411 8.02 8.37 -16.37
N SER A 412 8.12 9.69 -16.21
CA SER A 412 9.38 10.44 -16.21
C SER A 412 9.61 11.14 -14.87
N PRO A 413 10.07 10.41 -13.84
CA PRO A 413 10.39 11.02 -12.55
C PRO A 413 11.60 11.94 -12.66
N THR A 414 11.47 13.17 -12.16
CA THR A 414 12.53 14.19 -12.23
C THR A 414 13.84 13.69 -11.61
N GLY A 415 14.91 13.64 -12.41
CA GLY A 415 16.25 13.26 -11.97
C GLY A 415 16.53 11.76 -11.92
N TYR A 416 15.61 10.93 -12.42
CA TYR A 416 15.73 9.47 -12.48
C TYR A 416 15.31 8.95 -13.86
N ALA A 417 15.56 7.67 -14.11
CA ALA A 417 15.26 6.99 -15.36
C ALA A 417 13.76 6.94 -15.63
N ASP A 418 13.43 7.18 -16.89
CA ASP A 418 12.11 6.91 -17.45
C ASP A 418 11.79 5.40 -17.37
N TYR A 419 10.52 5.08 -17.16
CA TYR A 419 10.05 3.70 -17.21
C TYR A 419 8.66 3.58 -17.83
N ASP A 420 8.36 2.42 -18.40
CA ASP A 420 7.06 2.10 -19.01
C ASP A 420 5.96 2.17 -17.92
N ALA A 421 4.94 3.01 -18.11
CA ALA A 421 3.80 3.14 -17.19
C ALA A 421 2.97 1.84 -17.13
N ILE A 422 2.97 1.11 -18.24
CA ILE A 422 2.37 -0.22 -18.38
C ILE A 422 3.31 -1.11 -19.18
N TYR A 423 3.38 -2.39 -18.82
CA TYR A 423 4.14 -3.39 -19.57
C TYR A 423 3.54 -4.78 -19.43
N GLY A 424 3.98 -5.72 -20.25
CA GLY A 424 3.55 -7.10 -20.15
C GLY A 424 4.50 -8.12 -20.75
N TRP A 425 4.27 -9.39 -20.38
CA TRP A 425 5.01 -10.54 -20.86
C TRP A 425 4.07 -11.69 -21.19
N GLN A 426 4.39 -12.43 -22.25
CA GLN A 426 3.81 -13.74 -22.55
C GLN A 426 4.83 -14.82 -22.22
N GLY A 427 4.46 -15.79 -21.39
CA GLY A 427 5.16 -17.06 -21.26
C GLY A 427 4.48 -18.11 -22.14
N SER A 428 5.27 -18.89 -22.89
CA SER A 428 4.75 -19.98 -23.72
C SER A 428 5.49 -21.29 -23.47
N ASN A 429 4.76 -22.41 -23.52
CA ASN A 429 5.32 -23.75 -23.49
C ASN A 429 5.14 -24.39 -24.86
N SER A 430 6.25 -24.60 -25.55
CA SER A 430 6.27 -25.08 -26.93
C SER A 430 5.84 -26.55 -27.06
N ALA A 431 5.79 -27.31 -25.96
CA ALA A 431 5.41 -28.73 -25.97
C ALA A 431 3.89 -28.94 -25.91
N ASN A 432 3.14 -28.02 -25.29
CA ASN A 432 1.68 -28.14 -25.13
C ASN A 432 0.90 -26.92 -25.65
N GLU A 433 1.58 -25.94 -26.26
CA GLU A 433 1.01 -24.69 -26.77
C GLU A 433 0.30 -23.85 -25.69
N GLU A 434 0.61 -24.06 -24.41
CA GLU A 434 0.09 -23.26 -23.31
C GLU A 434 0.71 -21.86 -23.36
N GLN A 435 -0.15 -20.84 -23.20
CA GLN A 435 0.24 -19.44 -23.18
C GLN A 435 -0.42 -18.72 -22.01
N ARG A 436 0.38 -17.98 -21.27
CA ARG A 436 -0.03 -17.19 -20.11
C ARG A 436 0.57 -15.80 -20.19
N TYR A 437 -0.13 -14.82 -19.62
CA TYR A 437 0.22 -13.42 -19.81
C TYR A 437 0.28 -12.69 -18.46
N LEU A 438 1.21 -11.76 -18.37
CA LEU A 438 1.34 -10.78 -17.30
C LEU A 438 1.12 -9.40 -17.90
N LEU A 439 0.28 -8.58 -17.27
CA LEU A 439 0.13 -7.15 -17.56
C LEU A 439 0.24 -6.39 -16.24
N ILE A 440 1.10 -5.38 -16.20
CA ILE A 440 1.36 -4.58 -15.01
C ILE A 440 1.16 -3.11 -15.35
N ASN A 441 0.45 -2.40 -14.47
CA ASN A 441 0.34 -0.95 -14.48
C ASN A 441 1.05 -0.40 -13.23
N THR A 442 2.10 0.37 -13.44
CA THR A 442 2.93 0.97 -12.39
C THR A 442 2.65 2.45 -12.19
N SER A 443 1.64 3.00 -12.87
CA SER A 443 1.30 4.42 -12.84
C SER A 443 0.00 4.71 -12.07
N SER A 444 -0.22 5.99 -11.81
CA SER A 444 -1.44 6.54 -11.19
C SER A 444 -2.66 6.56 -12.11
N VAL A 445 -2.49 6.26 -13.40
CA VAL A 445 -3.55 6.30 -14.43
C VAL A 445 -4.07 4.88 -14.66
N SER A 446 -5.37 4.71 -14.87
CA SER A 446 -5.95 3.44 -15.29
C SER A 446 -6.02 3.37 -16.81
N TYR A 447 -5.78 2.20 -17.38
CA TYR A 447 -5.80 1.99 -18.84
C TYR A 447 -6.81 0.91 -19.23
N THR A 448 -7.24 0.92 -20.49
CA THR A 448 -8.03 -0.16 -21.08
C THR A 448 -7.22 -0.78 -22.21
N VAL A 449 -7.02 -2.10 -22.16
CA VAL A 449 -6.29 -2.85 -23.19
C VAL A 449 -7.23 -3.75 -23.98
N ASN A 450 -6.97 -3.89 -25.27
CA ASN A 450 -7.64 -4.85 -26.12
C ASN A 450 -6.96 -6.22 -26.05
N THR A 451 -7.66 -7.23 -25.52
CA THR A 451 -7.13 -8.58 -25.31
C THR A 451 -7.48 -9.56 -26.42
N GLU A 452 -8.12 -9.11 -27.51
CA GLU A 452 -8.56 -9.99 -28.61
C GLU A 452 -7.40 -10.78 -29.24
N ASN A 453 -6.21 -10.17 -29.30
CA ASN A 453 -5.00 -10.79 -29.82
C ASN A 453 -4.35 -11.80 -28.84
N LEU A 454 -4.86 -11.96 -27.62
CA LEU A 454 -4.32 -12.91 -26.64
C LEU A 454 -4.91 -14.31 -26.86
N THR A 455 -4.07 -15.20 -27.39
CA THR A 455 -4.41 -16.60 -27.57
C THR A 455 -4.15 -17.37 -26.28
N THR A 456 -5.19 -17.79 -25.56
CA THR A 456 -5.07 -18.71 -24.42
C THR A 456 -6.29 -19.60 -24.32
N SER A 457 -6.05 -20.87 -23.98
CA SER A 457 -7.09 -21.86 -23.73
C SER A 457 -7.78 -21.65 -22.37
N ASN A 458 -7.07 -21.03 -21.43
CA ASN A 458 -7.60 -20.70 -20.12
C ASN A 458 -7.88 -19.20 -20.03
N LYS A 459 -9.16 -18.85 -19.87
CA LYS A 459 -9.62 -17.44 -19.83
C LYS A 459 -9.67 -16.87 -18.41
N SER A 460 -8.96 -17.49 -17.47
CA SER A 460 -8.85 -16.94 -16.11
C SER A 460 -8.08 -15.63 -16.10
N VAL A 461 -8.48 -14.74 -15.19
CA VAL A 461 -7.83 -13.45 -14.93
C VAL A 461 -7.71 -13.28 -13.42
N ARG A 462 -6.49 -13.16 -12.91
CA ARG A 462 -6.22 -12.68 -11.56
C ARG A 462 -5.73 -11.25 -11.63
N GLN A 463 -6.38 -10.33 -10.94
CA GLN A 463 -5.98 -8.93 -10.90
C GLN A 463 -5.97 -8.44 -9.46
N TYR A 464 -4.90 -7.76 -9.06
CA TYR A 464 -4.81 -7.08 -7.78
C TYR A 464 -4.34 -5.65 -7.95
N TRP A 465 -4.92 -4.76 -7.15
CA TRP A 465 -4.56 -3.35 -7.09
C TRP A 465 -4.96 -2.75 -5.74
N THR A 466 -4.28 -1.70 -5.34
CA THR A 466 -4.65 -0.82 -4.22
C THR A 466 -3.77 0.42 -4.28
N LYS A 467 -3.89 1.33 -3.31
CA LYS A 467 -3.00 2.49 -3.22
C LYS A 467 -1.55 2.02 -2.98
N PRO A 468 -0.53 2.63 -3.61
CA PRO A 468 0.88 2.25 -3.41
C PRO A 468 1.29 2.17 -1.92
N GLN A 469 0.71 3.02 -1.08
CA GLN A 469 1.03 3.14 0.33
C GLN A 469 0.36 2.09 1.23
N THR A 470 -0.52 1.24 0.69
CA THR A 470 -1.22 0.23 1.48
C THR A 470 -0.25 -0.83 2.01
N PHE A 471 -0.22 -1.06 3.32
CA PHE A 471 0.55 -2.12 3.94
C PHE A 471 -0.09 -3.48 3.69
N ILE A 472 0.66 -4.39 3.08
CA ILE A 472 0.22 -5.73 2.74
C ILE A 472 0.46 -6.66 3.93
N HIS A 473 -0.52 -6.80 4.81
CA HIS A 473 -0.46 -7.75 5.93
C HIS A 473 -1.29 -9.02 5.70
N SER A 474 -2.11 -9.04 4.64
CA SER A 474 -2.79 -10.19 4.05
C SER A 474 -3.21 -9.85 2.61
N GLU A 475 -3.69 -10.83 1.84
CA GLU A 475 -4.28 -10.54 0.51
C GLU A 475 -5.62 -9.81 0.59
N GLU A 476 -6.25 -9.75 1.77
CA GLU A 476 -7.59 -9.18 1.95
C GLU A 476 -7.62 -7.65 1.85
N VAL A 477 -6.47 -6.99 2.01
CA VAL A 477 -6.34 -5.54 1.83
C VAL A 477 -6.30 -5.10 0.36
N LEU A 478 -6.18 -6.06 -0.56
CA LEU A 478 -6.11 -5.80 -1.99
C LEU A 478 -7.52 -5.73 -2.58
N SER A 479 -7.70 -4.82 -3.53
CA SER A 479 -8.85 -4.90 -4.44
C SER A 479 -8.57 -5.94 -5.53
N GLY A 480 -9.64 -6.49 -6.10
CA GLY A 480 -9.57 -7.50 -7.16
C GLY A 480 -9.71 -8.93 -6.64
N GLY A 481 -9.10 -9.88 -7.34
CA GLY A 481 -9.26 -11.30 -7.08
C GLY A 481 -8.98 -12.13 -8.33
N MET A 482 -9.60 -13.30 -8.42
CA MET A 482 -9.51 -14.20 -9.57
C MET A 482 -10.90 -14.41 -10.16
N VAL A 483 -11.01 -14.38 -11.49
CA VAL A 483 -12.23 -14.67 -12.25
C VAL A 483 -11.93 -15.62 -13.40
N ASN A 484 -12.93 -16.39 -13.84
CA ASN A 484 -12.79 -17.32 -14.97
C ASN A 484 -13.37 -16.72 -16.27
N SER A 485 -12.99 -15.49 -16.59
CA SER A 485 -13.44 -14.77 -17.79
C SER A 485 -12.42 -13.72 -18.21
N LEU A 486 -12.07 -13.70 -19.48
CA LEU A 486 -11.20 -12.70 -20.10
C LEU A 486 -12.06 -11.80 -21.02
N PRO A 487 -12.31 -10.53 -20.64
CA PRO A 487 -13.05 -9.60 -21.49
C PRO A 487 -12.19 -9.10 -22.65
N THR A 488 -12.82 -8.81 -23.80
CA THR A 488 -12.14 -8.20 -24.96
C THR A 488 -11.48 -6.88 -24.58
N LEU A 489 -12.21 -6.01 -23.87
CA LEU A 489 -11.67 -4.77 -23.30
C LEU A 489 -11.42 -4.99 -21.81
N LEU A 490 -10.15 -5.08 -21.43
CA LEU A 490 -9.73 -5.30 -20.06
C LEU A 490 -9.21 -4.00 -19.45
N LYS A 491 -9.82 -3.56 -18.35
CA LYS A 491 -9.29 -2.45 -17.57
C LYS A 491 -8.10 -2.92 -16.73
N LEU A 492 -7.02 -2.13 -16.78
CA LEU A 492 -5.87 -2.20 -15.89
C LEU A 492 -5.96 -1.02 -14.91
N PRO A 493 -6.47 -1.23 -13.68
CA PRO A 493 -6.50 -0.19 -12.66
C PRO A 493 -5.11 0.42 -12.44
N ALA A 494 -5.07 1.67 -11.99
CA ALA A 494 -3.82 2.30 -11.51
C ALA A 494 -3.13 1.38 -10.50
N TYR A 495 -1.81 1.26 -10.60
CA TYR A 495 -1.01 0.41 -9.71
C TYR A 495 -1.56 -1.02 -9.61
N SER A 496 -1.60 -1.77 -10.71
CA SER A 496 -2.19 -3.12 -10.75
C SER A 496 -1.24 -4.19 -11.31
N ILE A 497 -1.44 -5.42 -10.85
CA ILE A 497 -0.80 -6.62 -11.39
C ILE A 497 -1.90 -7.55 -11.89
N THR A 498 -1.85 -7.92 -13.16
CA THR A 498 -2.84 -8.77 -13.84
C THR A 498 -2.17 -10.00 -14.45
N VAL A 499 -2.66 -11.19 -14.11
CA VAL A 499 -2.23 -12.47 -14.67
C VAL A 499 -3.38 -13.09 -15.45
N ILE A 500 -3.12 -13.57 -16.66
CA ILE A 500 -4.12 -14.18 -17.55
C ILE A 500 -3.68 -15.61 -17.88
N GLY A 501 -4.61 -16.55 -17.77
CA GLY A 501 -4.43 -17.95 -18.18
C GLY A 501 -3.85 -18.88 -17.11
N GLU A 502 -3.73 -18.43 -15.86
CA GLU A 502 -3.34 -19.32 -14.75
C GLU A 502 -4.46 -20.28 -14.33
N THR A 503 -4.13 -21.52 -13.99
CA THR A 503 -5.13 -22.50 -13.54
C THR A 503 -5.72 -22.06 -12.20
N ALA A 504 -7.03 -21.85 -12.15
CA ALA A 504 -7.74 -21.59 -10.90
C ALA A 504 -7.58 -22.80 -9.97
N ILE A 505 -7.32 -22.54 -8.68
CA ILE A 505 -7.40 -23.60 -7.67
C ILE A 505 -8.86 -24.06 -7.63
N GLU A 506 -9.10 -25.34 -7.94
CA GLU A 506 -10.46 -25.89 -7.99
C GLU A 506 -11.21 -25.64 -6.69
N LEU A 507 -12.45 -25.18 -6.82
CA LEU A 507 -13.37 -25.11 -5.69
C LEU A 507 -13.74 -26.54 -5.28
N PRO A 508 -13.64 -26.88 -4.00
CA PRO A 508 -14.14 -28.14 -3.51
C PRO A 508 -15.66 -28.23 -3.72
N SER A 509 -16.13 -29.39 -4.18
CA SER A 509 -17.54 -29.68 -4.39
C SER A 509 -18.19 -30.29 -3.14
N ASN A 510 -19.37 -29.76 -2.76
CA ASN A 510 -20.37 -30.23 -1.78
C ASN A 510 -20.05 -31.49 -0.96
N TYR A 511 -19.88 -31.36 0.36
CA TYR A 511 -19.60 -32.47 1.27
C TYR A 511 -20.15 -32.23 2.70
N GLN A 512 -20.53 -33.28 3.43
CA GLN A 512 -20.69 -33.25 4.90
C GLN A 512 -19.37 -33.69 5.53
N GLN A 513 -18.73 -32.86 6.36
CA GLN A 513 -17.41 -33.18 6.91
C GLN A 513 -17.48 -33.61 8.38
N THR A 514 -16.89 -34.76 8.69
CA THR A 514 -16.39 -35.10 10.02
C THR A 514 -14.89 -34.85 10.03
N LEU A 515 -14.45 -33.90 10.86
CA LEU A 515 -13.06 -33.48 11.04
C LEU A 515 -12.51 -34.08 12.33
N THR A 516 -11.38 -34.79 12.25
CA THR A 516 -10.66 -35.28 13.43
C THR A 516 -9.42 -34.42 13.65
N LEU A 517 -9.41 -33.64 14.72
CA LEU A 517 -8.23 -32.88 15.17
C LEU A 517 -7.41 -33.74 16.11
N THR A 518 -6.09 -33.76 15.93
CA THR A 518 -5.17 -34.28 16.96
C THR A 518 -4.82 -33.17 17.95
N ALA A 519 -4.54 -33.53 19.21
CA ALA A 519 -4.10 -32.57 20.21
C ALA A 519 -2.82 -31.85 19.75
N THR A 520 -2.77 -30.52 19.89
CA THR A 520 -1.55 -29.73 19.67
C THR A 520 -0.64 -29.79 20.90
N ASP A 521 -1.25 -29.70 22.08
CA ASP A 521 -0.61 -29.76 23.39
C ASP A 521 -1.39 -30.70 24.30
N ASP A 522 -0.69 -31.52 25.10
CA ASP A 522 -1.28 -32.23 26.22
C ASP A 522 -0.30 -32.42 27.40
N HIS A 523 -0.85 -32.36 28.62
CA HIS A 523 -0.04 -32.47 29.83
C HIS A 523 -0.87 -32.87 31.04
N PHE A 524 -0.26 -33.37 32.13
CA PHE A 524 -0.92 -33.43 33.44
C PHE A 524 -0.15 -32.67 34.50
N THR A 525 -0.86 -31.87 35.28
CA THR A 525 -0.28 -31.21 36.46
C THR A 525 -0.43 -32.11 37.68
N LYS A 526 0.47 -31.96 38.67
CA LYS A 526 0.52 -32.85 39.84
C LYS A 526 0.67 -32.09 41.16
N GLU A 527 -0.25 -32.30 42.11
CA GLU A 527 -0.29 -31.61 43.40
C GLU A 527 0.95 -31.88 44.26
N ALA A 528 1.39 -33.14 44.35
CA ALA A 528 2.60 -33.52 45.09
C ALA A 528 3.90 -33.00 44.44
N ASN A 529 3.84 -32.46 43.22
CA ASN A 529 4.98 -31.83 42.55
C ASN A 529 4.55 -30.49 41.92
N PRO A 530 4.30 -29.46 42.74
CA PRO A 530 3.50 -28.33 42.31
C PRO A 530 4.20 -27.39 41.31
N ASN A 531 5.53 -27.48 41.20
CA ASN A 531 6.35 -26.75 40.23
C ASN A 531 6.89 -27.65 39.10
N GLY A 532 6.46 -28.91 39.03
CA GLY A 532 6.85 -29.83 37.97
C GLY A 532 6.34 -29.35 36.62
N LYS A 533 7.26 -29.11 35.69
CA LYS A 533 6.98 -28.73 34.30
C LYS A 533 6.62 -29.94 33.44
N GLY A 534 6.02 -29.68 32.29
CA GLY A 534 5.63 -30.71 31.36
C GLY A 534 6.76 -31.51 30.74
N GLN A 535 6.39 -32.69 30.25
CA GLN A 535 7.27 -33.64 29.57
C GLN A 535 6.68 -33.93 28.18
N PRO A 536 6.95 -33.10 27.16
CA PRO A 536 6.43 -33.20 25.78
C PRO A 536 6.87 -34.44 25.00
N THR A 537 7.46 -35.41 25.69
CA THR A 537 7.89 -36.70 25.13
C THR A 537 7.27 -37.88 25.88
N ALA A 538 6.48 -37.60 26.92
CA ALA A 538 5.86 -38.61 27.75
C ALA A 538 4.66 -39.19 27.03
N SER A 539 4.64 -40.51 26.78
CA SER A 539 3.56 -41.18 26.06
C SER A 539 2.23 -41.33 26.82
N GLN A 540 2.13 -40.77 28.04
CA GLN A 540 1.03 -41.00 28.98
C GLN A 540 0.69 -39.75 29.80
N ILE A 541 -0.61 -39.55 30.05
CA ILE A 541 -1.16 -38.46 30.86
C ILE A 541 -1.86 -39.06 32.09
N ASN A 542 -1.51 -38.59 33.29
CA ASN A 542 -2.02 -39.16 34.55
C ASN A 542 -3.28 -38.44 35.05
N ILE A 543 -4.19 -39.21 35.64
CA ILE A 543 -5.37 -38.72 36.36
C ILE A 543 -5.47 -39.38 37.76
N ASN A 544 -5.66 -38.56 38.80
CA ASN A 544 -5.79 -39.00 40.19
C ASN A 544 -6.50 -37.91 41.02
N ASN A 545 -7.40 -38.30 41.92
CA ASN A 545 -8.15 -37.41 42.80
C ASN A 545 -7.81 -37.59 44.30
N SER A 546 -6.69 -38.26 44.62
CA SER A 546 -6.22 -38.35 46.01
C SER A 546 -5.72 -37.00 46.52
N GLU A 547 -6.29 -36.55 47.63
CA GLU A 547 -5.87 -35.32 48.33
C GLU A 547 -4.37 -35.35 48.66
N GLY A 548 -3.63 -34.32 48.23
CA GLY A 548 -2.18 -34.20 48.38
C GLY A 548 -1.36 -34.88 47.27
N ASP A 549 -1.97 -35.61 46.34
CA ASP A 549 -1.31 -36.27 45.19
C ASP A 549 -2.17 -36.24 43.92
N GLN A 550 -3.05 -35.25 43.79
CA GLN A 550 -3.92 -35.13 42.63
C GLN A 550 -3.12 -34.98 41.33
N SER A 551 -3.62 -35.56 40.24
CA SER A 551 -3.08 -35.40 38.89
C SER A 551 -4.21 -35.03 37.94
N ARG A 552 -4.03 -33.96 37.16
CA ARG A 552 -5.08 -33.40 36.29
C ARG A 552 -4.61 -33.31 34.83
N PRO A 553 -5.21 -34.07 33.90
CA PRO A 553 -4.97 -33.95 32.47
C PRO A 553 -5.47 -32.61 31.89
N HIS A 554 -4.72 -32.05 30.94
CA HIS A 554 -5.00 -30.87 30.14
C HIS A 554 -4.71 -31.20 28.67
N ILE A 555 -5.60 -30.84 27.74
CA ILE A 555 -5.48 -31.17 26.31
C ILE A 555 -5.96 -29.98 25.49
N LYS A 556 -5.21 -29.59 24.46
CA LYS A 556 -5.52 -28.45 23.58
C LYS A 556 -5.57 -28.87 22.12
N PHE A 557 -6.48 -28.26 21.36
CA PHE A 557 -6.66 -28.45 19.93
C PHE A 557 -6.65 -27.11 19.18
N ASN A 558 -6.18 -27.12 17.93
CA ASN A 558 -6.27 -25.99 17.01
C ASN A 558 -7.50 -26.14 16.12
N THR A 559 -8.48 -25.28 16.31
CA THR A 559 -9.80 -25.33 15.67
C THR A 559 -9.90 -24.41 14.45
N ASN A 560 -8.80 -23.77 14.00
CA ASN A 560 -8.82 -22.87 12.83
C ASN A 560 -9.27 -23.56 11.53
N GLN A 561 -9.16 -24.88 11.46
CA GLN A 561 -9.63 -25.71 10.34
C GLN A 561 -11.11 -26.09 10.42
N VAL A 562 -11.83 -25.74 11.50
CA VAL A 562 -13.26 -25.98 11.65
C VAL A 562 -14.04 -24.92 10.89
N LYS A 563 -14.99 -25.37 10.06
CA LYS A 563 -15.68 -24.56 9.06
C LYS A 563 -17.13 -25.04 8.90
N GLY A 564 -18.04 -24.14 8.54
CA GLY A 564 -19.48 -24.41 8.46
C GLY A 564 -20.18 -24.42 9.82
N SER A 565 -21.45 -24.84 9.83
CA SER A 565 -22.27 -24.92 11.04
C SER A 565 -21.94 -26.17 11.85
N ILE A 566 -21.60 -26.01 13.13
CA ILE A 566 -21.21 -27.12 14.02
C ILE A 566 -22.46 -27.93 14.39
N GLU A 567 -22.48 -29.19 13.97
CA GLU A 567 -23.54 -30.15 14.35
C GLU A 567 -23.18 -30.90 15.64
N SER A 568 -21.92 -31.31 15.78
CA SER A 568 -21.46 -32.03 16.97
C SER A 568 -19.95 -31.89 17.19
N VAL A 569 -19.51 -31.87 18.44
CA VAL A 569 -18.10 -32.00 18.84
C VAL A 569 -17.97 -33.11 19.90
N THR A 570 -17.06 -34.05 19.67
CA THR A 570 -16.73 -35.16 20.59
C THR A 570 -15.25 -35.16 20.91
N LEU A 571 -14.91 -35.01 22.20
CA LEU A 571 -13.55 -35.23 22.71
C LEU A 571 -13.34 -36.73 22.92
N LYS A 572 -12.27 -37.26 22.32
CA LYS A 572 -11.93 -38.68 22.36
C LYS A 572 -10.54 -38.89 22.94
N VAL A 573 -10.46 -39.63 24.04
CA VAL A 573 -9.22 -39.85 24.80
C VAL A 573 -9.05 -41.33 25.08
N TYR A 574 -7.88 -41.90 24.84
CA TYR A 574 -7.68 -43.34 25.03
C TYR A 574 -7.32 -43.67 26.47
N SER A 575 -8.19 -44.41 27.15
CA SER A 575 -7.95 -44.92 28.50
C SER A 575 -7.04 -46.14 28.48
N GLU A 576 -5.90 -46.06 29.14
CA GLU A 576 -5.03 -47.22 29.36
C GLU A 576 -5.36 -47.95 30.67
N SER A 577 -5.84 -47.22 31.68
CA SER A 577 -6.21 -47.81 32.98
C SER A 577 -7.43 -47.20 33.66
N VAL A 578 -8.01 -46.12 33.15
CA VAL A 578 -9.17 -45.43 33.76
C VAL A 578 -10.43 -46.29 33.60
N THR A 579 -11.17 -46.50 34.69
CA THR A 579 -12.38 -47.33 34.75
C THR A 579 -13.54 -46.63 35.46
N ASP A 580 -13.61 -45.30 35.40
CA ASP A 580 -14.60 -44.47 36.11
C ASP A 580 -15.14 -43.38 35.19
N THR A 581 -16.14 -42.64 35.65
CA THR A 581 -16.66 -41.46 34.98
C THR A 581 -15.63 -40.34 35.00
N VAL A 582 -15.40 -39.76 33.82
CA VAL A 582 -14.46 -38.67 33.58
C VAL A 582 -15.25 -37.48 33.07
N SER A 583 -15.05 -36.33 33.69
CA SER A 583 -15.69 -35.06 33.36
C SER A 583 -14.73 -34.17 32.58
N ALA A 584 -15.24 -33.54 31.52
CA ALA A 584 -14.50 -32.53 30.75
C ALA A 584 -14.94 -31.12 31.14
N HIS A 585 -13.96 -30.25 31.38
CA HIS A 585 -14.15 -28.84 31.68
C HIS A 585 -13.46 -27.98 30.62
N LYS A 586 -14.12 -26.92 30.15
CA LYS A 586 -13.46 -25.90 29.31
C LYS A 586 -12.50 -25.10 30.18
N ILE A 587 -11.30 -24.83 29.70
CA ILE A 587 -10.29 -24.01 30.39
C ILE A 587 -9.76 -22.92 29.45
N ASN A 588 -9.00 -21.95 29.99
CA ASN A 588 -8.34 -20.95 29.17
C ASN A 588 -7.31 -21.59 28.22
N ASN A 589 -6.96 -20.89 27.13
CA ASN A 589 -5.99 -21.35 26.15
C ASN A 589 -4.55 -20.89 26.45
N GLU A 590 -4.38 -20.02 27.46
CA GLU A 590 -3.10 -19.39 27.85
C GLU A 590 -2.25 -20.31 28.72
N TRP A 591 -1.96 -21.50 28.22
CA TRP A 591 -1.01 -22.43 28.82
C TRP A 591 -0.11 -23.01 27.74
N ASP A 592 1.09 -23.44 28.11
CA ASP A 592 2.05 -24.06 27.22
C ASP A 592 2.47 -25.41 27.82
N GLU A 593 2.57 -26.43 26.99
CA GLU A 593 2.88 -27.80 27.41
C GLU A 593 4.23 -27.92 28.13
N TYR A 594 5.21 -27.10 27.78
CA TYR A 594 6.55 -27.13 28.36
C TYR A 594 6.60 -26.42 29.72
N GLU A 595 5.69 -25.48 29.97
CA GLU A 595 5.74 -24.56 31.11
C GLU A 595 4.60 -24.73 32.12
N LEU A 596 3.57 -25.52 31.78
CA LEU A 596 2.44 -25.77 32.65
C LEU A 596 2.86 -26.55 33.92
N THR A 597 2.45 -26.05 35.10
CA THR A 597 2.68 -26.66 36.41
C THR A 597 1.38 -26.66 37.22
N TRP A 598 1.33 -27.35 38.37
CA TRP A 598 0.16 -27.28 39.27
C TRP A 598 -0.16 -25.85 39.74
N ASN A 599 0.88 -25.05 40.03
CA ASN A 599 0.72 -23.69 40.51
C ASN A 599 0.32 -22.69 39.41
N THR A 600 0.62 -23.00 38.15
CA THR A 600 0.33 -22.15 36.99
C THR A 600 -0.84 -22.67 36.15
N MET A 601 -1.50 -23.76 36.57
CA MET A 601 -2.55 -24.35 35.76
C MET A 601 -3.77 -23.45 35.64
N PRO A 602 -4.44 -23.46 34.47
CA PRO A 602 -5.71 -22.79 34.30
C PRO A 602 -6.70 -23.20 35.38
N THR A 603 -7.48 -22.24 35.87
CA THR A 603 -8.60 -22.56 36.75
C THR A 603 -9.60 -23.44 35.99
N LEU A 604 -10.19 -24.43 36.66
CA LEU A 604 -11.28 -25.22 36.07
C LEU A 604 -12.42 -24.29 35.67
N GLY A 605 -12.72 -24.22 34.39
CA GLY A 605 -13.85 -23.47 33.88
C GLY A 605 -15.12 -24.32 33.84
N GLU A 606 -16.00 -23.96 32.91
CA GLU A 606 -17.33 -24.55 32.76
C GLU A 606 -17.27 -26.08 32.61
N PHE A 607 -18.09 -26.79 33.39
CA PHE A 607 -18.35 -28.21 33.17
C PHE A 607 -19.16 -28.37 31.88
N ILE A 608 -18.64 -29.16 30.93
CA ILE A 608 -19.30 -29.36 29.64
C ILE A 608 -20.16 -30.63 29.68
N ASN A 609 -19.52 -31.77 29.94
CA ASN A 609 -20.16 -33.09 29.95
C ASN A 609 -19.22 -34.13 30.58
N SER A 610 -19.71 -35.36 30.77
CA SER A 610 -18.93 -36.50 31.25
C SER A 610 -19.29 -37.80 30.55
N ALA A 611 -18.39 -38.78 30.62
CA ALA A 611 -18.65 -40.14 30.14
C ALA A 611 -17.88 -41.17 30.96
N SER A 612 -18.38 -42.41 30.99
CA SER A 612 -17.71 -43.52 31.67
C SER A 612 -16.57 -44.07 30.82
N ALA A 613 -15.38 -44.19 31.40
CA ALA A 613 -14.22 -44.78 30.75
C ALA A 613 -14.11 -46.28 31.08
N ASP A 614 -13.70 -47.07 30.09
CA ASP A 614 -13.28 -48.46 30.27
C ASP A 614 -11.77 -48.60 30.07
N LYS A 615 -11.17 -49.58 30.74
CA LYS A 615 -9.73 -49.87 30.58
C LYS A 615 -9.44 -50.36 29.15
N ASN A 616 -8.37 -49.83 28.55
CA ASN A 616 -7.93 -50.14 27.18
C ASN A 616 -8.99 -49.82 26.11
N ALA A 617 -9.77 -48.75 26.32
CA ALA A 617 -10.82 -48.32 25.42
C ALA A 617 -10.76 -46.81 25.17
N TRP A 618 -11.39 -46.37 24.08
CA TRP A 618 -11.63 -44.96 23.84
C TRP A 618 -12.75 -44.47 24.76
N LEU A 619 -12.50 -43.36 25.44
CA LEU A 619 -13.50 -42.53 26.11
C LEU A 619 -13.95 -41.45 25.13
N GLU A 620 -15.25 -41.29 24.94
CA GLU A 620 -15.84 -40.28 24.06
C GLU A 620 -16.79 -39.40 24.87
N ILE A 621 -16.49 -38.09 24.96
CA ILE A 621 -17.29 -37.09 25.68
C ILE A 621 -17.86 -36.11 24.66
N ASN A 622 -19.18 -35.98 24.57
CA ASN A 622 -19.80 -34.94 23.74
C ASN A 622 -19.56 -33.56 24.37
N VAL A 623 -18.79 -32.73 23.67
CA VAL A 623 -18.38 -31.39 24.09
C VAL A 623 -18.89 -30.32 23.11
N THR A 624 -19.99 -30.58 22.40
CA THR A 624 -20.56 -29.67 21.38
C THR A 624 -20.77 -28.25 21.91
N ALA A 625 -21.26 -28.11 23.15
CA ALA A 625 -21.50 -26.81 23.78
C ALA A 625 -20.22 -26.00 24.07
N SER A 626 -19.03 -26.61 23.98
CA SER A 626 -17.77 -25.96 24.34
C SER A 626 -17.13 -25.14 23.22
N LEU A 627 -17.51 -25.39 21.96
CA LEU A 627 -16.92 -24.70 20.81
C LEU A 627 -17.82 -23.54 20.37
N LEU A 628 -17.35 -22.30 20.62
CA LEU A 628 -17.89 -21.12 19.95
C LEU A 628 -17.17 -20.98 18.61
N LYS A 629 -17.88 -20.65 17.52
CA LYS A 629 -17.28 -20.54 16.16
C LYS A 629 -16.05 -19.63 16.10
N SER A 630 -15.92 -18.66 17.01
CA SER A 630 -14.81 -17.71 17.09
C SER A 630 -13.53 -18.25 17.74
N ASP A 631 -13.56 -19.43 18.36
CA ASP A 631 -12.40 -19.94 19.10
C ASP A 631 -11.39 -20.59 18.14
N SER A 632 -10.18 -20.02 18.04
CA SER A 632 -9.06 -20.56 17.23
C SER A 632 -8.30 -21.68 17.94
N LEU A 633 -8.47 -21.79 19.26
CA LEU A 633 -7.92 -22.83 20.13
C LEU A 633 -9.00 -23.30 21.10
N LEU A 634 -9.00 -24.59 21.42
CA LEU A 634 -9.91 -25.17 22.40
C LEU A 634 -9.14 -26.06 23.39
N SER A 635 -9.24 -25.74 24.68
CA SER A 635 -8.56 -26.45 25.76
C SER A 635 -9.54 -27.10 26.73
N PHE A 636 -9.21 -28.32 27.17
CA PHE A 636 -9.95 -29.10 28.15
C PHE A 636 -9.09 -29.47 29.34
N ALA A 637 -9.68 -29.48 30.54
CA ALA A 637 -9.17 -30.20 31.70
C ALA A 637 -10.08 -31.39 32.02
N LEU A 638 -9.49 -32.53 32.40
CA LEU A 638 -10.24 -33.73 32.78
C LEU A 638 -10.21 -33.97 34.29
N THR A 639 -11.34 -34.35 34.86
CA THR A 639 -11.48 -34.68 36.30
C THR A 639 -12.23 -36.00 36.49
N ASN A 640 -12.04 -36.65 37.63
CA ASN A 640 -12.74 -37.89 38.01
C ASN A 640 -12.80 -38.06 39.54
N SER A 641 -13.36 -39.19 40.00
CA SER A 641 -13.45 -39.53 41.43
C SER A 641 -12.42 -40.57 41.91
N LEU A 642 -11.56 -41.10 41.02
CA LEU A 642 -10.59 -42.15 41.38
C LEU A 642 -9.48 -41.62 42.27
N THR A 643 -9.29 -42.25 43.43
CA THR A 643 -8.19 -41.98 44.38
C THR A 643 -6.95 -42.86 44.14
N SER A 644 -6.81 -43.38 42.93
CA SER A 644 -5.63 -44.14 42.50
C SER A 644 -5.12 -43.60 41.17
N LEU A 645 -3.80 -43.71 40.96
CA LEU A 645 -3.16 -43.23 39.74
C LEU A 645 -3.64 -44.02 38.52
N ASN A 646 -4.24 -43.32 37.56
CA ASN A 646 -4.68 -43.90 36.30
C ASN A 646 -4.16 -43.09 35.11
N LYS A 647 -4.22 -43.70 33.92
CA LYS A 647 -3.50 -43.22 32.73
C LYS A 647 -4.37 -43.15 31.48
N PHE A 648 -4.23 -42.06 30.75
CA PHE A 648 -4.59 -41.91 29.35
C PHE A 648 -3.34 -41.94 28.47
N SER A 649 -3.49 -42.28 27.18
CA SER A 649 -2.45 -42.04 26.17
C SER A 649 -2.29 -40.54 25.93
N SER A 650 -1.04 -40.07 25.76
CA SER A 650 -0.76 -38.71 25.28
C SER A 650 -0.68 -38.65 23.75
N LYS A 651 -0.41 -37.46 23.22
CA LYS A 651 -0.15 -37.18 21.80
C LYS A 651 1.12 -37.86 21.28
N GLU A 652 2.10 -38.14 22.14
CA GLU A 652 3.28 -38.96 21.82
C GLU A 652 3.03 -40.46 21.99
N GLY A 653 1.87 -40.84 22.54
CA GLY A 653 1.44 -42.23 22.63
C GLY A 653 0.88 -42.76 21.31
N ASN A 654 0.68 -44.09 21.25
CA ASN A 654 0.16 -44.75 20.04
C ASN A 654 -1.32 -44.42 19.73
N LYS A 655 -2.02 -43.76 20.66
CA LYS A 655 -3.45 -43.43 20.57
C LYS A 655 -3.69 -42.02 21.12
N ALA A 656 -3.16 -41.03 20.40
CA ALA A 656 -3.26 -39.61 20.73
C ALA A 656 -4.70 -39.15 20.96
N PRO A 657 -4.95 -38.17 21.86
CA PRO A 657 -6.27 -37.55 21.99
C PRO A 657 -6.74 -36.90 20.68
N GLU A 658 -8.04 -37.06 20.41
CA GLU A 658 -8.71 -36.59 19.20
C GLU A 658 -9.90 -35.69 19.56
N LEU A 659 -10.15 -34.66 18.75
CA LEU A 659 -11.40 -33.89 18.77
C LEU A 659 -12.13 -34.11 17.45
N ILE A 660 -13.26 -34.80 17.51
CA ILE A 660 -14.08 -35.14 16.34
C ILE A 660 -15.18 -34.10 16.20
N ILE A 661 -15.23 -33.39 15.08
CA ILE A 661 -16.17 -32.31 14.81
C ILE A 661 -16.95 -32.64 13.56
N THR A 662 -18.27 -32.63 13.63
CA THR A 662 -19.15 -32.77 12.46
C THR A 662 -19.75 -31.41 12.15
N THR A 663 -19.69 -30.99 10.89
CA THR A 663 -20.28 -29.73 10.43
C THR A 663 -21.22 -29.93 9.23
N SER A 664 -22.17 -29.00 9.09
CA SER A 664 -23.08 -28.86 7.95
C SER A 664 -22.82 -27.55 7.20
N ASN A 665 -23.33 -27.47 5.97
CA ASN A 665 -23.22 -26.24 5.17
C ASN A 665 -24.06 -25.11 5.81
N ALA A 666 -23.57 -23.87 5.76
CA ALA A 666 -24.36 -22.70 6.11
C ALA A 666 -25.55 -22.51 5.14
N VAL A 667 -26.57 -21.75 5.50
CA VAL A 667 -27.70 -21.44 4.59
C VAL A 667 -27.47 -20.07 3.97
N ILE A 668 -27.21 -20.04 2.66
CA ILE A 668 -27.13 -18.78 1.90
C ILE A 668 -28.56 -18.29 1.62
N ASN A 669 -28.92 -17.17 2.23
CA ASN A 669 -30.20 -16.50 2.00
C ASN A 669 -30.09 -15.58 0.77
N VAL A 670 -31.08 -15.69 -0.11
CA VAL A 670 -31.14 -14.89 -1.35
C VAL A 670 -32.50 -14.22 -1.42
N ALA A 671 -32.51 -12.89 -1.53
CA ALA A 671 -33.74 -12.11 -1.61
C ALA A 671 -34.47 -12.30 -2.95
N ASP A 672 -33.71 -12.28 -4.05
CA ASP A 672 -34.19 -12.59 -5.40
C ASP A 672 -33.11 -13.35 -6.18
N THR A 673 -33.53 -14.42 -6.87
CA THR A 673 -32.65 -15.23 -7.72
C THR A 673 -32.51 -14.66 -9.13
N ASN A 674 -33.35 -13.70 -9.53
CA ASN A 674 -33.25 -12.99 -10.81
C ASN A 674 -32.98 -11.51 -10.56
N ILE A 675 -31.74 -11.10 -10.74
CA ILE A 675 -31.25 -9.76 -10.46
C ILE A 675 -31.18 -8.98 -11.78
N THR A 676 -31.81 -7.81 -11.84
CA THR A 676 -31.61 -6.86 -12.94
C THR A 676 -30.83 -5.67 -12.41
N LYS A 677 -29.80 -5.23 -13.15
CA LYS A 677 -29.03 -4.02 -12.85
C LYS A 677 -29.24 -2.99 -13.95
N ASP A 678 -28.80 -1.76 -13.68
CA ASP A 678 -28.90 -0.64 -14.62
C ASP A 678 -28.19 -0.94 -15.94
N ASP A 679 -28.63 -0.25 -17.00
CA ASP A 679 -28.11 -0.38 -18.35
C ASP A 679 -26.61 -0.06 -18.42
N ALA A 680 -25.90 -0.78 -19.29
CA ALA A 680 -24.51 -0.52 -19.64
C ALA A 680 -24.43 0.13 -21.03
N ASN A 681 -23.44 1.00 -21.24
CA ASN A 681 -23.21 1.61 -22.55
C ASN A 681 -21.97 1.00 -23.21
N ILE A 682 -22.02 0.82 -24.52
CA ILE A 682 -20.87 0.36 -25.29
C ILE A 682 -19.64 1.26 -25.06
N LEU A 683 -18.46 0.65 -24.97
CA LEU A 683 -17.16 1.31 -24.77
C LEU A 683 -17.02 2.12 -23.47
N GLN A 684 -17.99 2.06 -22.56
CA GLN A 684 -17.93 2.71 -21.26
C GLN A 684 -17.71 1.70 -20.13
N TYR A 685 -17.01 2.14 -19.08
CA TYR A 685 -16.73 1.27 -17.94
C TYR A 685 -17.96 1.13 -17.04
N TYR A 686 -18.49 -0.08 -16.97
CA TYR A 686 -19.59 -0.47 -16.10
C TYR A 686 -19.05 -1.00 -14.77
N SER A 687 -19.70 -0.67 -13.65
CA SER A 687 -19.39 -1.20 -12.33
C SER A 687 -20.63 -1.26 -11.45
N ASN A 688 -20.84 -2.38 -10.74
CA ASN A 688 -21.91 -2.58 -9.77
C ASN A 688 -21.52 -3.65 -8.72
N SER A 689 -22.44 -4.05 -7.85
CA SER A 689 -22.22 -5.10 -6.84
C SER A 689 -23.42 -6.03 -6.68
N LEU A 690 -23.16 -7.30 -6.44
CA LEU A 690 -24.14 -8.33 -6.08
C LEU A 690 -24.12 -8.68 -4.59
N ALA A 691 -23.21 -8.08 -3.81
CA ALA A 691 -23.05 -8.38 -2.39
C ALA A 691 -24.36 -8.19 -1.61
N ASP A 692 -25.14 -7.16 -1.95
CA ASP A 692 -26.39 -6.83 -1.26
C ASP A 692 -27.57 -7.74 -1.64
N ALA A 693 -27.42 -8.61 -2.66
CA ALA A 693 -28.48 -9.50 -3.13
C ALA A 693 -28.57 -10.82 -2.33
N VAL A 694 -27.54 -11.10 -1.52
CA VAL A 694 -27.39 -12.34 -0.76
C VAL A 694 -26.92 -12.02 0.65
N SER A 695 -27.31 -12.84 1.61
CA SER A 695 -26.87 -12.75 3.00
C SER A 695 -26.60 -14.13 3.56
N ASP A 696 -25.76 -14.20 4.57
CA ASP A 696 -25.37 -15.45 5.22
C ASP A 696 -25.71 -15.42 6.70
N ASP A 697 -26.37 -16.45 7.21
CA ASP A 697 -26.97 -16.45 8.56
C ASP A 697 -25.94 -16.54 9.69
N ASP A 698 -24.77 -17.09 9.42
CA ASP A 698 -23.62 -17.11 10.32
C ASP A 698 -22.56 -16.05 9.95
N ASN A 699 -22.87 -15.20 8.97
CA ASN A 699 -22.07 -14.05 8.56
C ASN A 699 -20.66 -14.46 8.09
N ASP A 700 -20.53 -15.64 7.48
CA ASP A 700 -19.30 -16.08 6.81
C ASP A 700 -19.12 -15.29 5.49
N LYS A 701 -17.88 -15.33 4.98
CA LYS A 701 -17.49 -14.57 3.78
C LYS A 701 -18.00 -15.26 2.52
N LEU A 702 -19.06 -14.71 1.93
CA LEU A 702 -19.58 -15.19 0.66
C LEU A 702 -18.60 -14.97 -0.51
N SER A 703 -18.67 -15.86 -1.50
CA SER A 703 -17.89 -15.82 -2.72
C SER A 703 -18.72 -16.09 -3.96
N PHE A 704 -18.48 -15.29 -5.00
CA PHE A 704 -19.28 -15.25 -6.22
C PHE A 704 -18.50 -15.78 -7.41
N TYR A 705 -19.17 -16.53 -8.28
CA TYR A 705 -18.59 -17.15 -9.46
C TYR A 705 -19.51 -16.99 -10.67
N LYS A 706 -18.98 -16.43 -11.76
CA LYS A 706 -19.68 -16.44 -13.05
C LYS A 706 -19.52 -17.81 -13.68
N THR A 707 -20.62 -18.52 -13.90
CA THR A 707 -20.62 -19.86 -14.52
C THR A 707 -20.88 -19.79 -16.02
N SER A 708 -21.63 -18.79 -16.50
CA SER A 708 -21.80 -18.51 -17.92
C SER A 708 -22.27 -17.07 -18.15
N GLY A 709 -22.23 -16.63 -19.41
CA GLY A 709 -22.64 -15.31 -19.86
C GLY A 709 -21.56 -14.61 -20.70
N PRO A 710 -21.88 -13.46 -21.29
CA PRO A 710 -20.93 -12.65 -22.06
C PRO A 710 -19.61 -12.36 -21.31
N SER A 711 -18.50 -12.27 -22.05
CA SER A 711 -17.17 -12.13 -21.45
C SER A 711 -16.87 -10.71 -20.97
N TRP A 712 -17.55 -9.69 -21.51
CA TRP A 712 -17.32 -8.28 -21.21
C TRP A 712 -17.48 -7.94 -19.73
N LEU A 713 -18.34 -8.65 -18.99
CA LEU A 713 -18.55 -8.47 -17.56
C LEU A 713 -17.71 -9.45 -16.74
N MET A 714 -16.79 -8.93 -15.93
CA MET A 714 -16.08 -9.67 -14.90
C MET A 714 -16.91 -9.70 -13.61
N LEU A 715 -16.88 -10.83 -12.90
CA LEU A 715 -17.49 -10.99 -11.58
C LEU A 715 -16.43 -11.48 -10.61
N TRP A 716 -16.02 -10.60 -9.70
CA TRP A 716 -15.04 -10.88 -8.67
C TRP A 716 -15.64 -11.74 -7.57
N SER A 717 -14.77 -12.46 -6.84
CA SER A 717 -15.19 -13.32 -5.75
C SER A 717 -15.91 -12.58 -4.63
N ASN A 718 -15.70 -11.27 -4.44
CA ASN A 718 -16.43 -10.48 -3.45
C ASN A 718 -17.81 -9.96 -3.93
N GLY A 719 -18.26 -10.36 -5.12
CA GLY A 719 -19.55 -9.96 -5.68
C GLY A 719 -19.52 -8.65 -6.46
N LYS A 720 -18.38 -7.95 -6.53
CA LYS A 720 -18.22 -6.80 -7.43
C LYS A 720 -18.31 -7.27 -8.88
N ILE A 721 -19.10 -6.57 -9.69
CA ILE A 721 -19.17 -6.79 -11.14
C ILE A 721 -18.67 -5.55 -11.87
N GLU A 722 -17.89 -5.73 -12.92
CA GLU A 722 -17.39 -4.62 -13.73
C GLU A 722 -16.96 -5.09 -15.12
N GLY A 723 -16.91 -4.18 -16.08
CA GLY A 723 -16.60 -4.54 -17.46
C GLY A 723 -16.80 -3.39 -18.43
N THR A 724 -16.39 -3.60 -19.68
CA THR A 724 -16.60 -2.63 -20.76
C THR A 724 -17.21 -3.38 -21.95
N PRO A 725 -18.53 -3.25 -22.21
CA PRO A 725 -19.17 -3.92 -23.33
C PRO A 725 -18.73 -3.31 -24.65
N THR A 726 -18.74 -4.13 -25.70
CA THR A 726 -18.46 -3.74 -27.08
C THR A 726 -19.75 -3.63 -27.89
N ALA A 727 -19.64 -3.24 -29.16
CA ALA A 727 -20.79 -3.20 -30.06
C ALA A 727 -21.47 -4.57 -30.24
N ASP A 728 -20.72 -5.67 -30.08
CA ASP A 728 -21.25 -7.03 -30.17
C ASP A 728 -22.13 -7.42 -28.98
N ASP A 729 -22.05 -6.67 -27.88
CA ASP A 729 -22.78 -6.94 -26.65
C ASP A 729 -24.14 -6.20 -26.60
N ILE A 730 -24.51 -5.40 -27.61
CA ILE A 730 -25.76 -4.61 -27.62
C ILE A 730 -26.99 -5.52 -27.45
N GLY A 731 -27.89 -5.12 -26.53
CA GLY A 731 -29.12 -5.81 -26.18
C GLY A 731 -29.10 -6.41 -24.77
N GLU A 732 -30.06 -7.28 -24.49
CA GLU A 732 -30.15 -7.93 -23.18
C GLU A 732 -29.06 -9.00 -23.02
N ASN A 733 -28.26 -8.87 -21.97
CA ASN A 733 -27.20 -9.80 -21.60
C ASN A 733 -27.59 -10.52 -20.31
N THR A 734 -27.50 -11.86 -20.30
CA THR A 734 -27.79 -12.69 -19.12
C THR A 734 -26.55 -13.43 -18.66
N PHE A 735 -26.33 -13.46 -17.35
CA PHE A 735 -25.20 -14.11 -16.69
C PHE A 735 -25.70 -15.10 -15.63
N ALA A 736 -25.21 -16.33 -15.68
CA ALA A 736 -25.48 -17.31 -14.64
C ALA A 736 -24.37 -17.26 -13.58
N ILE A 737 -24.77 -17.10 -12.33
CA ILE A 737 -23.88 -16.85 -11.20
C ILE A 737 -24.12 -17.89 -10.13
N LYS A 738 -23.04 -18.30 -9.47
CA LYS A 738 -23.07 -19.19 -8.31
C LYS A 738 -22.47 -18.44 -7.12
N VAL A 739 -23.18 -18.40 -6.02
CA VAL A 739 -22.69 -17.86 -4.73
C VAL A 739 -22.36 -19.04 -3.83
N SER A 740 -21.31 -18.90 -3.03
CA SER A 740 -20.78 -19.91 -2.11
C SER A 740 -20.39 -19.26 -0.79
N ASP A 741 -20.54 -19.94 0.34
CA ASP A 741 -20.05 -19.46 1.65
C ASP A 741 -18.51 -19.61 1.83
N ASN A 742 -17.83 -20.17 0.82
CA ASN A 742 -16.36 -20.29 0.71
C ASN A 742 -15.61 -20.74 1.97
N THR A 743 -16.23 -21.60 2.78
CA THR A 743 -15.63 -22.07 4.03
C THR A 743 -14.57 -23.17 3.85
N GLY A 744 -14.03 -23.41 2.65
CA GLY A 744 -13.14 -24.56 2.38
C GLY A 744 -13.93 -25.74 1.84
N GLN A 745 -13.52 -26.99 2.11
CA GLN A 745 -13.87 -28.14 1.25
C GLN A 745 -15.36 -28.52 1.12
N ALA A 746 -16.26 -27.82 1.79
CA ALA A 746 -17.70 -27.88 1.63
C ALA A 746 -18.27 -26.47 1.69
N SER A 747 -19.10 -26.08 0.72
CA SER A 747 -19.85 -24.81 0.78
C SER A 747 -21.30 -25.03 0.37
N ALA A 748 -22.23 -24.34 1.02
CA ALA A 748 -23.55 -24.15 0.40
C ALA A 748 -23.39 -23.31 -0.86
N THR A 749 -24.24 -23.56 -1.84
CA THR A 749 -24.20 -22.78 -3.07
C THR A 749 -25.58 -22.48 -3.60
N THR A 750 -25.82 -21.24 -3.98
CA THR A 750 -27.08 -20.79 -4.59
C THR A 750 -26.81 -20.19 -5.96
N ALA A 751 -27.70 -20.44 -6.92
CA ALA A 751 -27.62 -19.88 -8.26
C ALA A 751 -28.39 -18.57 -8.35
N LEU A 752 -27.82 -17.58 -9.05
CA LEU A 752 -28.43 -16.30 -9.40
C LEU A 752 -28.39 -16.14 -10.93
N ASN A 753 -29.40 -15.49 -11.50
CA ASN A 753 -29.37 -14.98 -12.87
C ASN A 753 -29.26 -13.46 -12.81
N LEU A 754 -28.26 -12.89 -13.47
CA LEU A 754 -28.10 -11.45 -13.61
C LEU A 754 -28.45 -11.03 -15.03
N THR A 755 -29.26 -9.98 -15.18
CA THR A 755 -29.57 -9.35 -16.45
C THR A 755 -29.06 -7.91 -16.48
N ILE A 756 -28.38 -7.54 -17.57
CA ILE A 756 -27.95 -6.17 -17.87
C ILE A 756 -28.28 -5.89 -19.33
N ASN A 757 -28.96 -4.78 -19.60
CA ASN A 757 -29.19 -4.34 -20.97
C ASN A 757 -28.03 -3.45 -21.43
N VAL A 758 -27.46 -3.73 -22.61
CA VAL A 758 -26.39 -2.93 -23.21
C VAL A 758 -27.00 -2.09 -24.32
N ILE A 759 -26.79 -0.78 -24.29
CA ILE A 759 -27.34 0.16 -25.28
C ILE A 759 -26.25 0.87 -26.07
N SER A 760 -26.59 1.26 -27.30
CA SER A 760 -25.72 2.04 -28.19
C SER A 760 -25.64 3.52 -27.80
N ASP A 761 -26.65 4.01 -27.08
CA ASP A 761 -26.79 5.41 -26.70
C ASP A 761 -26.03 5.67 -25.41
N ALA A 762 -24.70 5.67 -25.50
CA ALA A 762 -23.92 6.45 -24.56
C ALA A 762 -24.46 7.90 -24.62
N PRO A 763 -24.92 8.51 -23.51
CA PRO A 763 -24.89 9.97 -23.45
C PRO A 763 -23.44 10.35 -23.71
N THR A 764 -23.19 11.07 -24.79
CA THR A 764 -21.87 11.63 -25.06
C THR A 764 -21.66 12.70 -24.02
N ASN A 765 -21.07 12.33 -22.88
CA ASN A 765 -20.44 13.29 -21.99
C ASN A 765 -19.29 13.92 -22.79
N ALA A 766 -19.38 15.20 -23.05
CA ALA A 766 -18.38 15.97 -23.75
C ALA A 766 -17.31 16.38 -22.75
N ALA A 767 -16.11 15.79 -22.89
CA ALA A 767 -14.99 16.11 -22.01
C ALA A 767 -14.78 17.63 -21.84
N PRO A 768 -14.38 18.08 -20.64
CA PRO A 768 -14.20 19.49 -20.37
C PRO A 768 -13.10 20.08 -21.24
N VAL A 769 -13.36 21.26 -21.79
CA VAL A 769 -12.44 21.97 -22.68
C VAL A 769 -11.85 23.20 -21.99
N TRP A 770 -10.56 23.45 -22.22
CA TRP A 770 -9.93 24.71 -21.84
C TRP A 770 -10.31 25.80 -22.85
N ASN A 771 -10.85 26.92 -22.36
CA ASN A 771 -11.43 27.99 -23.19
C ASN A 771 -10.40 28.98 -23.77
N ASN A 772 -9.22 28.47 -24.14
CA ASN A 772 -7.96 29.22 -24.26
C ASN A 772 -8.03 30.51 -25.10
N ILE A 773 -7.37 31.58 -24.60
CA ILE A 773 -6.56 32.48 -25.45
C ILE A 773 -5.22 32.87 -24.77
N GLN A 774 -5.12 32.90 -23.45
CA GLN A 774 -3.85 33.24 -22.75
C GLN A 774 -3.73 32.34 -21.51
N ASN A 775 -2.96 31.26 -21.60
CA ASN A 775 -2.63 30.35 -20.48
C ASN A 775 -1.76 31.03 -19.40
N ILE A 776 -2.06 32.27 -19.05
CA ILE A 776 -1.29 33.12 -18.14
C ILE A 776 -2.24 33.50 -17.00
N LEU A 777 -1.90 33.05 -15.80
CA LEU A 777 -2.62 33.38 -14.58
C LEU A 777 -2.18 34.75 -14.04
N GLN A 778 -2.89 35.25 -13.03
CA GLN A 778 -2.53 36.52 -12.39
C GLN A 778 -1.09 36.45 -11.84
N GLN A 779 -0.36 37.56 -11.97
CA GLN A 779 0.97 37.69 -11.40
C GLN A 779 0.93 37.50 -9.88
N ALA A 780 1.88 36.72 -9.36
CA ALA A 780 2.13 36.60 -7.93
C ALA A 780 3.26 37.56 -7.51
N THR A 781 3.27 37.95 -6.25
CA THR A 781 4.36 38.72 -5.65
C THR A 781 5.04 37.85 -4.60
N GLU A 782 6.38 37.83 -4.56
CA GLU A 782 7.10 37.11 -3.52
C GLU A 782 6.62 37.53 -2.12
N ASN A 783 6.60 36.59 -1.19
CA ASN A 783 6.18 36.73 0.21
C ASN A 783 4.73 37.21 0.44
N ILE A 784 3.94 37.39 -0.62
CA ILE A 784 2.52 37.72 -0.55
C ILE A 784 1.68 36.48 -0.87
N SER A 785 0.63 36.26 -0.09
CA SER A 785 -0.32 35.18 -0.34
C SER A 785 -1.00 35.39 -1.70
N TYR A 786 -0.74 34.47 -2.62
CA TYR A 786 -1.42 34.34 -3.90
C TYR A 786 -2.74 33.60 -3.72
N ASN A 787 -3.81 34.11 -4.33
CA ASN A 787 -5.12 33.49 -4.32
C ASN A 787 -5.81 33.77 -5.66
N SER A 788 -6.17 32.72 -6.39
CA SER A 788 -6.84 32.79 -7.68
C SER A 788 -7.80 31.61 -7.82
N ASN A 789 -8.69 31.64 -8.81
CA ASN A 789 -9.54 30.51 -9.14
C ASN A 789 -9.55 30.28 -10.66
N ILE A 790 -9.30 29.04 -11.08
CA ILE A 790 -9.17 28.64 -12.48
C ILE A 790 -10.42 27.95 -13.04
N LEU A 791 -11.50 27.84 -12.26
CA LEU A 791 -12.76 27.21 -12.66
C LEU A 791 -13.29 27.77 -13.99
N ALA A 792 -13.15 29.08 -14.22
CA ALA A 792 -13.62 29.73 -15.44
C ALA A 792 -12.75 29.48 -16.69
N LEU A 793 -11.56 28.90 -16.53
CA LEU A 793 -10.64 28.61 -17.64
C LEU A 793 -11.00 27.32 -18.38
N ALA A 794 -11.86 26.49 -17.79
CA ALA A 794 -12.41 25.30 -18.42
C ALA A 794 -13.94 25.37 -18.39
N THR A 795 -14.58 24.72 -19.37
CA THR A 795 -16.02 24.52 -19.38
C THR A 795 -16.33 23.12 -19.84
N ASP A 796 -17.44 22.61 -19.33
CA ASP A 796 -18.04 21.38 -19.78
C ASP A 796 -19.26 21.69 -20.67
N ALA A 797 -19.41 21.00 -21.80
CA ALA A 797 -20.52 21.29 -22.72
C ALA A 797 -21.87 20.76 -22.21
N ASP A 798 -21.84 19.79 -21.30
CA ASP A 798 -23.00 19.22 -20.61
C ASP A 798 -23.32 19.97 -19.30
N ASN A 799 -22.45 20.91 -18.91
CA ASN A 799 -22.46 21.67 -17.66
C ASN A 799 -22.24 20.79 -16.42
N ASP A 800 -21.45 19.73 -16.56
CA ASP A 800 -21.03 18.91 -15.43
C ASP A 800 -20.02 19.64 -14.52
N ALA A 801 -19.93 19.17 -13.27
CA ALA A 801 -19.09 19.78 -12.26
C ALA A 801 -17.61 19.47 -12.52
N LEU A 802 -16.80 20.51 -12.70
CA LEU A 802 -15.38 20.36 -12.98
C LEU A 802 -14.56 20.09 -11.71
N ILE A 803 -13.67 19.11 -11.81
CA ILE A 803 -12.70 18.70 -10.80
C ILE A 803 -11.30 18.97 -11.35
N PHE A 804 -10.52 19.77 -10.63
CA PHE A 804 -9.15 20.14 -11.01
C PHE A 804 -8.11 19.39 -10.18
N ALA A 805 -6.95 19.13 -10.75
CA ALA A 805 -5.81 18.63 -10.00
C ALA A 805 -4.48 19.18 -10.56
N LYS A 806 -3.54 19.45 -9.67
CA LYS A 806 -2.17 19.83 -10.04
C LYS A 806 -1.40 18.57 -10.42
N VAL A 807 -1.05 18.45 -11.69
CA VAL A 807 -0.25 17.32 -12.21
C VAL A 807 1.22 17.54 -11.90
N SER A 808 1.73 18.75 -12.16
CA SER A 808 3.09 19.19 -11.83
C SER A 808 3.17 20.71 -11.74
N GLY A 809 4.21 21.25 -11.12
CA GLY A 809 4.43 22.70 -10.98
C GLY A 809 5.13 23.07 -9.67
N PRO A 810 5.37 24.37 -9.40
CA PRO A 810 6.21 24.80 -8.29
C PRO A 810 5.60 24.50 -6.92
N ASP A 811 6.43 24.20 -5.92
CA ASP A 811 5.98 23.77 -4.59
C ASP A 811 5.20 24.85 -3.83
N TRP A 812 5.50 26.12 -4.08
CA TRP A 812 4.82 27.25 -3.42
C TRP A 812 3.33 27.34 -3.77
N LEU A 813 2.86 26.62 -4.80
CA LEU A 813 1.51 26.67 -5.33
C LEU A 813 0.72 25.38 -5.08
N SER A 814 -0.46 25.54 -4.49
CA SER A 814 -1.46 24.50 -4.24
C SER A 814 -2.72 24.74 -5.08
N LEU A 815 -3.39 23.65 -5.47
CA LEU A 815 -4.63 23.68 -6.25
C LEU A 815 -5.66 22.74 -5.60
N SER A 816 -6.86 23.25 -5.32
CA SER A 816 -8.00 22.44 -4.87
C SER A 816 -8.75 21.78 -6.03
N ASP A 817 -9.58 20.79 -5.69
CA ASP A 817 -10.51 20.15 -6.62
C ASP A 817 -11.54 21.12 -7.23
N ALA A 818 -11.91 22.16 -6.49
CA ALA A 818 -12.79 23.24 -6.96
C ALA A 818 -12.09 24.31 -7.82
N GLY A 819 -10.81 24.14 -8.15
CA GLY A 819 -10.07 25.08 -8.98
C GLY A 819 -9.48 26.28 -8.21
N GLU A 820 -9.45 26.25 -6.87
CA GLU A 820 -8.81 27.32 -6.09
C GLU A 820 -7.29 27.14 -6.10
N VAL A 821 -6.57 28.18 -6.54
CA VAL A 821 -5.12 28.23 -6.58
C VAL A 821 -4.62 29.12 -5.45
N THR A 822 -3.82 28.57 -4.54
CA THR A 822 -3.29 29.31 -3.39
C THR A 822 -1.80 29.06 -3.24
N GLY A 823 -1.08 29.98 -2.59
CA GLY A 823 0.35 29.82 -2.37
C GLY A 823 1.03 31.06 -1.83
N THR A 824 2.30 30.94 -1.45
CA THR A 824 3.15 32.09 -1.11
C THR A 824 4.52 31.85 -1.74
N ALA A 825 4.78 32.52 -2.86
CA ALA A 825 6.05 32.42 -3.56
C ALA A 825 7.19 33.03 -2.72
N THR A 826 8.40 32.52 -2.87
CA THR A 826 9.61 33.04 -2.22
C THR A 826 10.54 33.69 -3.24
N ASN A 827 11.65 34.28 -2.78
CA ASN A 827 12.64 34.88 -3.66
C ASN A 827 13.25 33.90 -4.69
N SER A 828 13.26 32.58 -4.42
CA SER A 828 13.72 31.58 -5.40
C SER A 828 12.74 31.35 -6.55
N ASP A 829 11.50 31.80 -6.39
CA ASP A 829 10.41 31.57 -7.33
C ASP A 829 10.20 32.76 -8.28
N ILE A 830 10.96 33.86 -8.15
CA ILE A 830 10.88 35.03 -9.04
C ILE A 830 11.11 34.61 -10.50
N GLY A 831 10.20 35.01 -11.38
CA GLY A 831 10.22 34.67 -12.80
C GLY A 831 9.00 33.86 -13.24
N GLU A 832 9.08 33.25 -14.42
CA GLU A 832 8.00 32.39 -14.94
C GLU A 832 7.99 31.03 -14.25
N ASN A 833 6.81 30.65 -13.77
CA ASN A 833 6.55 29.38 -13.13
C ASN A 833 5.46 28.66 -13.93
N ASN A 834 5.79 27.47 -14.45
CA ASN A 834 4.85 26.66 -15.22
C ASN A 834 4.19 25.62 -14.30
N VAL A 835 2.88 25.47 -14.42
CA VAL A 835 2.09 24.46 -13.71
C VAL A 835 1.23 23.69 -14.71
N ILE A 836 1.32 22.36 -14.68
CA ILE A 836 0.44 21.49 -15.46
C ILE A 836 -0.77 21.16 -14.60
N VAL A 837 -1.95 21.51 -15.10
CA VAL A 837 -3.22 21.26 -14.43
C VAL A 837 -4.09 20.34 -15.28
N SER A 838 -4.67 19.33 -14.65
CA SER A 838 -5.70 18.48 -15.24
C SER A 838 -7.09 18.95 -14.82
N VAL A 839 -8.06 18.86 -15.73
CA VAL A 839 -9.49 19.02 -15.45
C VAL A 839 -10.26 17.77 -15.90
N THR A 840 -11.27 17.37 -15.13
CA THR A 840 -12.23 16.30 -15.45
C THR A 840 -13.62 16.67 -14.94
N ASP A 841 -14.68 16.16 -15.55
CA ASP A 841 -16.07 16.35 -15.10
C ASP A 841 -16.53 15.30 -14.06
N GLY A 842 -15.70 14.29 -13.76
CA GLY A 842 -15.99 13.25 -12.78
C GLY A 842 -17.14 12.31 -13.14
N THR A 843 -17.71 12.41 -14.34
CA THR A 843 -18.74 11.50 -14.82
C THR A 843 -18.09 10.24 -15.41
N ASN A 844 -18.67 9.07 -15.14
CA ASN A 844 -18.05 7.74 -15.30
C ASN A 844 -17.76 7.29 -16.75
N ASN A 845 -17.78 8.20 -17.72
CA ASN A 845 -17.65 7.90 -19.14
C ASN A 845 -16.39 8.48 -19.79
N SER A 846 -15.73 9.43 -19.13
CA SER A 846 -14.44 9.98 -19.52
C SER A 846 -13.70 10.47 -18.28
N ASN A 847 -12.93 9.58 -17.61
CA ASN A 847 -11.84 10.01 -16.73
C ASN A 847 -10.67 10.63 -17.55
N GLU A 848 -11.02 11.34 -18.62
CA GLU A 848 -10.09 11.99 -19.52
C GLU A 848 -9.65 13.27 -18.81
N PHE A 849 -8.47 13.18 -18.20
CA PHE A 849 -7.80 14.32 -17.61
C PHE A 849 -7.26 15.18 -18.74
N ILE A 850 -7.92 16.31 -19.02
CA ILE A 850 -7.42 17.24 -20.03
C ILE A 850 -6.37 18.14 -19.39
N ASN A 851 -5.11 17.85 -19.69
CA ASN A 851 -3.98 18.62 -19.18
C ASN A 851 -3.83 19.92 -19.97
N ASN A 852 -3.56 21.00 -19.24
CA ASN A 852 -3.13 22.27 -19.81
C ASN A 852 -1.99 22.86 -18.98
N GLU A 853 -1.04 23.48 -19.66
CA GLU A 853 0.05 24.21 -19.02
C GLU A 853 -0.42 25.65 -18.77
N LEU A 854 -0.36 26.08 -17.51
CA LEU A 854 -0.62 27.45 -17.08
C LEU A 854 0.68 28.09 -16.60
N ILE A 855 0.86 29.37 -16.88
CA ILE A 855 2.06 30.14 -16.53
C ILE A 855 1.69 31.20 -15.50
N ILE A 856 2.47 31.29 -14.42
CA ILE A 856 2.40 32.37 -13.43
C ILE A 856 3.74 33.10 -13.39
N THR A 857 3.74 34.41 -13.58
CA THR A 857 4.93 35.23 -13.34
C THR A 857 4.95 35.66 -11.87
N VAL A 858 6.04 35.40 -11.16
CA VAL A 858 6.29 35.91 -9.81
C VAL A 858 7.20 37.15 -9.89
N THR A 859 6.81 38.25 -9.24
CA THR A 859 7.61 39.48 -9.13
C THR A 859 8.11 39.72 -7.71
N ALA A 860 9.24 40.43 -7.62
CA ALA A 860 9.76 40.91 -6.35
C ALA A 860 8.80 41.90 -5.66
N GLU A 861 8.75 41.86 -4.33
CA GLU A 861 7.96 42.79 -3.53
C GLU A 861 8.67 44.15 -3.51
N ILE A 862 8.06 45.17 -4.09
CA ILE A 862 8.55 46.54 -3.98
C ILE A 862 8.01 47.10 -2.67
N ALA A 863 8.89 47.27 -1.66
CA ALA A 863 8.54 47.98 -0.44
C ALA A 863 8.14 49.43 -0.78
N VAL A 864 6.86 49.75 -0.62
CA VAL A 864 6.36 51.14 -0.67
C VAL A 864 6.20 51.60 0.78
N GLU A 865 7.06 52.50 1.23
CA GLU A 865 6.92 53.15 2.55
C GLU A 865 5.59 53.95 2.58
N PRO A 866 4.84 53.93 3.70
CA PRO A 866 3.60 54.70 3.81
C PRO A 866 3.89 56.21 3.72
N ILE A 867 3.05 56.93 2.96
CA ILE A 867 3.11 58.39 2.82
C ILE A 867 2.33 59.01 4.00
N ASN A 868 3.00 59.75 4.87
CA ASN A 868 2.35 60.54 5.94
C ASN A 868 1.29 61.52 5.37
N ASN A 869 0.11 61.58 5.99
CA ASN A 869 -1.00 62.46 5.66
C ASN A 869 -1.12 63.60 6.69
N ALA A 870 -0.76 64.82 6.29
CA ALA A 870 -0.88 66.01 7.13
C ALA A 870 -2.28 66.20 7.76
N PRO A 871 -2.36 66.75 8.99
CA PRO A 871 -3.61 66.94 9.70
C PRO A 871 -4.49 67.97 9.02
N THR A 872 -5.80 67.77 9.11
CA THR A 872 -6.81 68.65 8.50
C THR A 872 -7.71 69.28 9.54
N TRP A 873 -8.22 70.48 9.23
CA TRP A 873 -9.31 71.10 9.99
C TRP A 873 -10.66 70.71 9.39
N SER A 874 -11.64 70.47 10.25
CA SER A 874 -13.00 70.07 9.90
C SER A 874 -13.73 71.01 8.93
N ASN A 875 -13.43 72.32 8.98
CA ASN A 875 -14.01 73.33 8.09
C ASN A 875 -13.04 74.50 7.89
N GLU A 876 -13.18 75.24 6.78
CA GLU A 876 -12.53 76.54 6.60
C GLU A 876 -13.25 77.61 7.42
N ASN A 877 -12.55 78.30 8.32
CA ASN A 877 -13.09 79.25 9.30
C ASN A 877 -13.98 78.61 10.38
N ILE A 878 -13.45 78.47 11.60
CA ILE A 878 -14.18 77.86 12.72
C ILE A 878 -14.70 78.94 13.67
N ALA A 879 -16.01 78.98 13.87
CA ALA A 879 -16.62 79.83 14.89
C ALA A 879 -16.70 79.09 16.22
N LEU A 880 -16.09 79.65 17.26
CA LEU A 880 -16.19 79.13 18.62
C LEU A 880 -17.41 79.70 19.35
N GLU A 881 -17.83 78.99 20.41
CA GLU A 881 -18.92 79.45 21.28
C GLU A 881 -18.66 80.83 21.86
N LEU A 882 -19.72 81.62 22.07
CA LEU A 882 -19.62 83.01 22.52
C LEU A 882 -18.88 83.12 23.87
N ALA A 883 -17.98 84.08 23.99
CA ALA A 883 -17.38 84.46 25.27
C ALA A 883 -18.18 85.62 25.88
N THR A 884 -18.18 85.75 27.20
CA THR A 884 -18.83 86.88 27.89
C THR A 884 -17.76 87.75 28.54
N GLN A 885 -17.87 89.07 28.39
CA GLN A 885 -16.99 90.03 29.04
C GLN A 885 -16.83 89.71 30.54
N GLU A 886 -15.58 89.74 31.03
CA GLU A 886 -15.21 89.48 32.43
C GLU A 886 -15.61 88.07 32.95
N GLN A 887 -15.84 87.11 32.06
CA GLN A 887 -15.99 85.69 32.39
C GLN A 887 -14.85 84.89 31.79
N ALA A 888 -14.34 83.91 32.54
CA ALA A 888 -13.33 83.00 32.01
C ALA A 888 -13.94 82.16 30.90
N TYR A 889 -13.25 82.12 29.76
CA TYR A 889 -13.57 81.31 28.60
C TYR A 889 -12.61 80.12 28.54
N THR A 890 -13.14 78.93 28.30
CA THR A 890 -12.37 77.71 28.09
C THR A 890 -13.00 76.90 26.96
N ASN A 891 -12.21 76.44 26.01
CA ASN A 891 -12.66 75.54 24.94
C ASN A 891 -11.49 74.63 24.50
N ASN A 892 -11.76 73.52 23.83
CA ASN A 892 -10.72 72.65 23.29
C ASN A 892 -10.96 72.42 21.78
N ILE A 893 -9.96 72.77 20.97
CA ILE A 893 -10.07 72.75 19.51
C ILE A 893 -9.67 71.42 18.86
N MET A 894 -9.21 70.42 19.63
CA MET A 894 -8.87 69.09 19.11
C MET A 894 -10.03 68.47 18.33
N THR A 895 -11.26 68.75 18.78
CA THR A 895 -12.48 68.24 18.14
C THR A 895 -12.69 68.77 16.71
N PHE A 896 -11.96 69.82 16.31
CA PHE A 896 -12.03 70.38 14.96
C PHE A 896 -10.91 69.88 14.04
N THR A 897 -10.03 68.98 14.48
CA THR A 897 -8.96 68.41 13.67
C THR A 897 -9.11 66.92 13.47
N ASN A 898 -8.66 66.44 12.31
CA ASN A 898 -8.57 65.03 12.01
C ASN A 898 -7.22 64.72 11.35
N ASP A 899 -6.58 63.65 11.82
CA ASP A 899 -5.35 63.10 11.28
C ASP A 899 -5.60 61.64 10.92
N LEU A 900 -5.31 61.26 9.67
CA LEU A 900 -5.64 59.92 9.17
C LEU A 900 -4.67 58.86 9.68
N ASP A 901 -3.44 59.25 10.00
CA ASP A 901 -2.42 58.37 10.53
C ASP A 901 -2.55 58.18 12.06
N GLY A 902 -3.24 59.11 12.72
CA GLY A 902 -3.50 59.07 14.16
C GLY A 902 -2.34 59.66 14.98
N ASP A 903 -1.54 60.51 14.36
CA ASP A 903 -0.37 61.14 14.96
C ASP A 903 -0.75 62.14 16.05
N ILE A 904 0.21 62.41 16.94
CA ILE A 904 0.03 63.38 18.01
C ILE A 904 0.05 64.79 17.40
N LEU A 905 -1.06 65.51 17.56
CA LEU A 905 -1.22 66.86 17.05
C LEU A 905 -0.75 67.93 18.04
N VAL A 906 0.04 68.87 17.54
CA VAL A 906 0.56 70.02 18.29
C VAL A 906 -0.04 71.31 17.74
N PHE A 907 -0.62 72.11 18.62
CA PHE A 907 -1.33 73.34 18.27
C PHE A 907 -0.54 74.59 18.65
N ALA A 908 -0.58 75.62 17.81
CA ALA A 908 0.02 76.90 18.13
C ALA A 908 -0.86 78.08 17.70
N LYS A 909 -0.82 79.15 18.49
CA LYS A 909 -1.51 80.40 18.15
C LYS A 909 -0.60 81.25 17.28
N VAL A 910 -0.95 81.35 16.00
CA VAL A 910 -0.20 82.14 15.01
C VAL A 910 -0.47 83.63 15.21
N SER A 911 -1.73 84.02 15.38
CA SER A 911 -2.14 85.41 15.65
C SER A 911 -3.48 85.44 16.39
N GLY A 912 -3.85 86.56 17.02
CA GLY A 912 -5.15 86.71 17.68
C GLY A 912 -5.17 87.65 18.89
N PRO A 913 -6.32 87.83 19.55
CA PRO A 913 -6.48 88.81 20.63
C PRO A 913 -5.67 88.41 21.87
N GLN A 914 -5.14 89.39 22.61
CA GLN A 914 -4.24 89.14 23.73
C GLN A 914 -4.92 88.39 24.88
N TRP A 915 -6.24 88.52 25.03
CA TRP A 915 -6.99 87.88 26.11
C TRP A 915 -7.08 86.35 25.97
N LEU A 916 -6.80 85.80 24.78
CA LEU A 916 -6.90 84.38 24.45
C LEU A 916 -5.51 83.72 24.37
N THR A 917 -5.32 82.64 25.10
CA THR A 917 -4.13 81.77 25.06
C THR A 917 -4.49 80.37 24.58
N LEU A 918 -3.56 79.69 23.90
CA LEU A 918 -3.71 78.33 23.38
C LEU A 918 -2.57 77.45 23.89
N SER A 919 -2.89 76.27 24.41
CA SER A 919 -1.91 75.22 24.74
C SER A 919 -1.54 74.38 23.52
N GLU A 920 -0.39 73.70 23.58
CA GLU A 920 0.05 72.76 22.54
C GLU A 920 -0.91 71.56 22.35
N ALA A 921 -1.76 71.27 23.33
CA ALA A 921 -2.78 70.22 23.27
C ALA A 921 -4.15 70.70 22.76
N GLY A 922 -4.26 71.95 22.29
CA GLY A 922 -5.50 72.49 21.74
C GLY A 922 -6.44 73.17 22.75
N ASP A 923 -6.04 73.37 24.00
CA ASP A 923 -6.88 74.07 24.99
C ASP A 923 -6.77 75.58 24.82
N ILE A 924 -7.90 76.22 24.54
CA ILE A 924 -8.07 77.67 24.52
C ILE A 924 -8.57 78.14 25.88
N THR A 925 -7.90 79.14 26.45
CA THR A 925 -8.31 79.80 27.69
C THR A 925 -8.14 81.31 27.62
N GLY A 926 -8.93 82.07 28.38
CA GLY A 926 -8.81 83.52 28.42
C GLY A 926 -9.95 84.22 29.16
N THR A 927 -9.82 85.52 29.44
CA THR A 927 -10.91 86.34 30.00
C THR A 927 -10.99 87.65 29.21
N PRO A 928 -12.00 87.85 28.35
CA PRO A 928 -12.11 89.06 27.55
C PRO A 928 -12.50 90.27 28.42
N SER A 929 -11.93 91.42 28.09
CA SER A 929 -12.24 92.72 28.70
C SER A 929 -13.35 93.45 27.93
N GLY A 930 -13.77 94.62 28.43
CA GLY A 930 -14.73 95.46 27.73
C GLY A 930 -14.26 95.96 26.35
N ASN A 931 -12.95 95.96 26.08
CA ASN A 931 -12.41 96.33 24.76
C ASN A 931 -12.51 95.20 23.73
N ASP A 932 -12.77 93.98 24.18
CA ASP A 932 -12.82 92.79 23.34
C ASP A 932 -14.26 92.47 22.89
N ILE A 933 -15.26 93.26 23.31
CA ILE A 933 -16.68 93.07 22.94
C ILE A 933 -16.84 93.13 21.41
N GLY A 934 -17.56 92.17 20.86
CA GLY A 934 -17.75 92.00 19.42
C GLY A 934 -16.98 90.82 18.86
N GLU A 935 -16.81 90.81 17.53
CA GLU A 935 -16.16 89.72 16.82
C GLU A 935 -14.63 89.79 16.95
N ASN A 936 -14.02 88.70 17.39
CA ASN A 936 -12.58 88.52 17.51
C ASN A 936 -12.15 87.41 16.55
N ILE A 937 -11.28 87.75 15.59
CA ILE A 937 -10.74 86.80 14.60
C ILE A 937 -9.27 86.50 14.92
N PHE A 938 -8.87 85.24 14.83
CA PHE A 938 -7.51 84.78 15.15
C PHE A 938 -7.11 83.58 14.29
N ILE A 939 -5.81 83.29 14.19
CA ILE A 939 -5.30 82.18 13.36
C ILE A 939 -4.55 81.20 14.24
N LEU A 940 -4.90 79.92 14.12
CA LEU A 940 -4.25 78.81 14.80
C LEU A 940 -3.64 77.85 13.79
N SER A 941 -2.56 77.19 14.17
CA SER A 941 -1.92 76.14 13.40
C SER A 941 -2.01 74.79 14.11
N VAL A 942 -2.09 73.72 13.34
CA VAL A 942 -1.90 72.34 13.80
C VAL A 942 -0.78 71.68 13.00
N THR A 943 -0.01 70.82 13.63
CA THR A 943 1.10 70.07 13.04
C THR A 943 1.14 68.67 13.67
N ASP A 944 1.35 67.63 12.87
CA ASP A 944 1.58 66.28 13.37
C ASP A 944 3.02 66.09 13.88
N SER A 945 3.27 64.99 14.58
CA SER A 945 4.54 64.71 15.24
C SER A 945 5.58 63.99 14.39
N ASP A 946 5.35 63.78 13.08
CA ASP A 946 6.29 63.06 12.23
C ASP A 946 7.48 63.96 11.83
N SER A 947 8.64 63.68 12.44
CA SER A 947 9.78 64.59 12.51
C SER A 947 10.48 64.91 11.20
N ASP A 948 10.23 64.17 10.11
CA ASP A 948 10.90 64.38 8.81
C ASP A 948 9.97 64.87 7.68
N THR A 949 8.63 64.90 7.87
CA THR A 949 7.68 65.42 6.85
C THR A 949 6.49 66.25 7.36
N ALA A 950 6.39 66.49 8.68
CA ALA A 950 5.29 67.25 9.29
C ALA A 950 4.94 68.57 8.58
N GLN A 951 3.65 68.75 8.26
CA GLN A 951 3.15 69.97 7.63
C GLN A 951 2.34 70.81 8.61
N VAL A 952 2.63 72.11 8.65
CA VAL A 952 1.91 73.08 9.49
C VAL A 952 0.70 73.62 8.72
N ILE A 953 -0.51 73.33 9.21
CA ILE A 953 -1.76 73.80 8.58
C ILE A 953 -2.44 74.87 9.45
N ASN A 954 -2.58 76.06 8.88
CA ASN A 954 -3.22 77.21 9.53
C ASN A 954 -4.72 77.28 9.22
N ASN A 955 -5.53 77.70 10.18
CA ASN A 955 -6.94 78.03 9.96
C ASN A 955 -7.36 79.25 10.79
N THR A 956 -8.38 79.93 10.31
CA THR A 956 -8.93 81.12 10.94
C THR A 956 -10.06 80.72 11.89
N PHE A 957 -10.09 81.35 13.06
CA PHE A 957 -11.09 81.16 14.09
C PHE A 957 -11.75 82.47 14.41
N THR A 958 -13.04 82.42 14.72
CA THR A 958 -13.82 83.58 15.13
C THR A 958 -14.52 83.30 16.45
N ILE A 959 -14.50 84.26 17.37
CA ILE A 959 -15.29 84.21 18.59
C ILE A 959 -15.98 85.56 18.83
N ILE A 960 -17.27 85.51 19.19
CA ILE A 960 -18.03 86.71 19.55
C ILE A 960 -17.98 86.87 21.07
N VAL A 961 -17.50 88.02 21.53
CA VAL A 961 -17.56 88.42 22.94
C VAL A 961 -18.80 89.27 23.18
N SER A 962 -19.72 88.81 24.02
CA SER A 962 -20.92 89.56 24.42
C SER A 962 -20.70 90.34 25.73
N THR A 963 -21.47 91.41 25.91
CA THR A 963 -21.57 92.11 27.20
C THR A 963 -22.14 91.19 28.28
N LYS A 964 -21.63 91.28 29.51
CA LYS A 964 -22.18 90.55 30.66
C LYS A 964 -23.62 91.00 30.97
N PRO A 965 -24.63 90.10 31.00
CA PRO A 965 -26.01 90.46 31.33
C PRO A 965 -26.15 90.92 32.80
N GLU A 966 -26.88 92.00 33.05
CA GLU A 966 -27.29 92.46 34.39
C GLU A 966 -28.53 91.65 34.85
N PRO A 967 -28.64 91.21 36.12
CA PRO A 967 -29.70 90.28 36.54
C PRO A 967 -31.09 90.94 36.60
N GLU A 968 -32.03 90.44 35.79
CA GLU A 968 -33.47 90.76 35.84
C GLU A 968 -34.30 89.70 36.61
N PRO A 969 -35.45 90.07 37.21
CA PRO A 969 -36.12 89.34 38.29
C PRO A 969 -37.09 88.22 37.83
N THR A 970 -37.33 87.22 38.70
CA THR A 970 -38.38 86.16 38.59
C THR A 970 -39.77 86.72 38.99
N PRO A 971 -40.98 86.12 38.71
CA PRO A 971 -41.31 84.67 38.51
C PRO A 971 -42.57 84.26 37.62
N LYS A 972 -42.80 82.93 37.51
CA LYS A 972 -44.07 82.10 37.57
C LYS A 972 -45.11 81.93 36.41
N THR A 973 -45.25 80.63 36.02
CA THR A 973 -46.44 79.73 35.77
C THR A 973 -47.66 80.13 34.90
N GLU A 974 -47.99 79.28 33.91
CA GLU A 974 -49.27 78.52 33.67
C GLU A 974 -49.25 77.88 32.25
N GLU A 975 -49.43 76.55 32.12
CA GLU A 975 -50.64 75.78 31.75
C GLU A 975 -51.06 75.76 30.26
N ASP A 976 -50.75 74.63 29.61
CA ASP A 976 -51.65 73.62 29.03
C ASP A 976 -52.43 73.78 27.68
N ASN A 977 -52.30 72.69 26.92
CA ASN A 977 -53.24 72.00 26.00
C ASN A 977 -53.48 72.30 24.51
N SER A 978 -53.44 71.15 23.79
CA SER A 978 -54.26 70.68 22.64
C SER A 978 -53.80 71.03 21.22
N GLU A 979 -53.94 70.20 20.18
CA GLU A 979 -54.07 68.74 19.92
C GLU A 979 -54.12 68.61 18.36
N GLY A 980 -53.80 67.44 17.78
CA GLY A 980 -54.32 67.09 16.44
C GLY A 980 -53.55 66.07 15.59
N GLY A 981 -54.09 64.84 15.49
CA GLY A 981 -54.20 64.11 14.22
C GLY A 981 -53.27 62.91 13.94
N SER A 982 -53.84 61.70 13.94
CA SER A 982 -53.25 60.44 13.42
C SER A 982 -53.88 60.02 12.08
N ILE A 983 -53.27 59.06 11.35
CA ILE A 983 -53.87 57.82 10.79
C ILE A 983 -52.85 57.09 9.87
N SER A 984 -52.69 55.78 10.10
CA SER A 984 -52.07 54.77 9.22
C SER A 984 -53.11 54.06 8.34
N PHE A 985 -52.75 53.52 7.15
CA PHE A 985 -52.86 52.09 6.76
C PHE A 985 -52.68 51.80 5.24
N SER A 986 -51.75 50.88 4.98
CA SER A 986 -51.57 49.76 4.01
C SER A 986 -52.44 49.52 2.76
N LEU A 987 -51.80 48.95 1.70
CA LEU A 987 -52.34 47.83 0.90
C LEU A 987 -51.29 47.06 0.02
N LEU A 988 -51.29 45.71 0.13
CA LEU A 988 -51.00 44.60 -0.86
C LEU A 988 -49.57 44.39 -1.47
N LEU A 989 -49.01 43.18 -1.76
CA LEU A 989 -49.47 41.75 -1.86
C LEU A 989 -48.28 40.73 -2.05
N LEU A 990 -48.49 39.43 -1.70
CA LEU A 990 -47.82 38.12 -2.04
C LEU A 990 -46.53 37.67 -1.28
N CYS A 991 -46.54 36.62 -0.42
CA CYS A 991 -46.43 35.14 -0.61
C CYS A 991 -44.96 34.62 -0.73
N PHE A 992 -44.39 33.59 -0.08
CA PHE A 992 -44.82 32.31 0.56
C PHE A 992 -43.77 31.79 1.63
N LEU A 993 -44.18 30.77 2.43
CA LEU A 993 -43.60 29.97 3.57
C LEU A 993 -42.06 29.68 3.64
N ARG A 994 -41.34 29.51 4.76
CA ARG A 994 -41.43 28.85 6.12
C ARG A 994 -40.94 27.37 6.25
N VAL A 995 -39.73 27.23 6.83
CA VAL A 995 -39.08 26.23 7.74
C VAL A 995 -39.70 24.84 7.96
N PHE A 996 -38.88 23.76 8.00
CA PHE A 996 -39.03 22.66 8.97
C PHE A 996 -37.78 21.77 9.15
N THR A 997 -37.58 21.25 10.37
CA THR A 997 -36.67 20.16 10.77
C THR A 997 -37.36 18.78 10.78
N MET A 998 -36.51 17.75 10.73
CA MET A 998 -36.66 16.32 11.12
C MET A 998 -37.08 15.27 10.07
N ARG A 999 -36.18 14.29 9.90
CA ARG A 999 -36.33 12.98 9.23
C ARG A 999 -37.12 12.00 10.12
N ASN A 1000 -37.97 11.15 9.52
CA ASN A 1000 -37.79 9.68 9.55
C ASN A 1000 -38.83 8.88 8.74
N LYS A 1001 -38.27 7.99 7.90
CA LYS A 1001 -38.69 6.67 7.38
C LYS A 1001 -40.05 6.51 6.66
N PHE A 1002 -39.97 6.32 5.34
CA PHE A 1002 -40.13 5.00 4.72
C PHE A 1002 -38.98 4.77 3.73
#